data_AF-A0A7C4Z5G9-F1
#
_entry.id   AF-A0A7C4Z5G9-F1
#
_cell.length_a   1.000
_cell.length_b   1.000
_cell.length_c   1.000
_cell.angle_alpha   90.00
_cell.angle_beta   90.00
_cell.angle_gamma   90.00
#
_symmetry.space_group_name_H-M   'P 1'
#
loop_
_entity.id
_entity.type
_entity.pdbx_description
1 polymer ?
#
loop_
_entity_poly.entity_id
_entity_poly.type
_entity_poly.pdbx_seq_one_letter_code
_entity_poly.pdbx_strand_id
1 'polypeptide(L)'
;MPLPADILRIGLITDGGRIDDGGFNQQAYEGLLRAAQEHGIEVVVRQPASPTAYENELRQLLDEDCRLIVTVGSVTGPAVERIAGRYPKAHFIVVDYEPLVESQNMTGLVFAEDQAAFLAGALAGLITSQGNVGFIGGKDLPPIRRFHRGFANGMALTNRQAKLIAVYTNTFTDAAAGVEAAGKLAAEGVDIIFAAAGACGNAGLLAAASQGTWVIGADQDVWVTTFQNGRQAGAERVLTSAMKRVDEAVYQAVKKALQGSLRGGTMRFDLANAGVGLAPFHDADVAVPSEVRGKILEITESLKSGRIRTGVGPQGEEIRRGIFARLTAWNWQAALIPFLAIISALIIGAIFIMAFDPKVWAAFGSGFGAGMQAAWHSIVRAYTSLFEGAFGSPARIVEGFRVFFQTGETDELLAGIRPLTESLRIATPYIFAGLAVALGFRCGLFNIGAEGQYFIGGLASVFVGYSIKGLPWFIHLPLALAAGMAGGALWASIAGFLKARTGAHEVINTIMLNYIAFRLADYLLQVGGPMSRPGDFRPISPEIQRSAYLPQFFPNDPSIRLNAGLLLALLAVFLVYFLLFKTTIGFEIRAVGANPRAARTAGISVARNIMLAMALSGGLAGLAGAHDILGVLHFMPNAFFSGYGFDAIALALLGKSHPVGVLLAALLFGFLRAGAQRMQAPPALVPIDIISIVQALIIIFIAAPEIIRLVYRIRAPKEVGEAVFTRGWGRL
;
A
#
# COMPACT_ATOMS: atom_id res chain seq x y z
N MET A 1 1.03 38.62 6.69
CA MET A 1 0.64 40.00 7.08
C MET A 1 1.12 40.20 8.52
N PRO A 2 1.71 41.34 8.92
CA PRO A 2 2.05 41.54 10.34
C PRO A 2 0.76 41.55 11.17
N LEU A 3 0.82 40.91 12.34
CA LEU A 3 -0.28 40.91 13.32
C LEU A 3 -0.61 42.34 13.76
N PRO A 4 -1.87 42.67 14.09
CA PRO A 4 -2.25 43.99 14.58
C PRO A 4 -1.43 44.40 15.82
N ALA A 5 -1.14 45.68 15.98
CA ALA A 5 -0.38 46.22 17.10
C ALA A 5 -1.09 46.06 18.47
N ASP A 6 -2.36 45.64 18.48
CA ASP A 6 -3.21 45.56 19.68
C ASP A 6 -3.72 44.12 19.92
N ILE A 7 -2.83 43.14 20.10
CA ILE A 7 -3.25 41.81 20.58
C ILE A 7 -3.58 41.91 22.07
N LEU A 8 -4.88 42.07 22.38
CA LEU A 8 -5.38 42.13 23.76
C LEU A 8 -5.70 40.75 24.34
N ARG A 9 -5.96 39.76 23.48
CA ARG A 9 -6.30 38.38 23.87
C ARG A 9 -5.62 37.34 22.99
N ILE A 10 -5.14 36.26 23.61
CA ILE A 10 -4.61 35.08 22.93
C ILE A 10 -5.45 33.86 23.32
N GLY A 11 -5.92 33.13 22.31
CA GLY A 11 -6.69 31.89 22.53
C GLY A 11 -5.77 30.68 22.65
N LEU A 12 -6.11 29.74 23.54
CA LEU A 12 -5.56 28.38 23.57
C LEU A 12 -6.69 27.37 23.46
N ILE A 13 -6.57 26.40 22.57
CA ILE A 13 -7.49 25.28 22.47
C ILE A 13 -6.74 23.95 22.46
N THR A 14 -7.11 23.02 23.35
CA THR A 14 -6.52 21.68 23.45
C THR A 14 -7.21 20.70 22.50
N ASP A 15 -6.59 19.54 22.23
CA ASP A 15 -7.17 18.46 21.42
C ASP A 15 -8.17 17.56 22.17
N GLY A 16 -8.65 18.02 23.32
CA GLY A 16 -9.50 17.28 24.26
C GLY A 16 -8.79 16.83 25.53
N GLY A 17 -7.47 17.04 25.63
CA GLY A 17 -6.73 16.94 26.88
C GLY A 17 -6.92 18.16 27.80
N ARG A 18 -6.50 18.02 29.05
CA ARG A 18 -6.61 19.09 30.06
C ARG A 18 -5.30 19.88 30.17
N ILE A 19 -5.37 21.16 30.52
CA ILE A 19 -4.18 22.02 30.74
C ILE A 19 -3.38 21.67 32.00
N ASP A 20 -3.90 20.79 32.85
CA ASP A 20 -3.28 20.27 34.07
C ASP A 20 -2.89 18.78 33.91
N ASP A 21 -2.62 18.33 32.67
CA ASP A 21 -2.37 16.92 32.34
C ASP A 21 -0.98 16.39 32.73
N GLY A 22 -0.11 17.22 33.32
CA GLY A 22 1.27 16.85 33.66
C GLY A 22 2.14 16.55 32.43
N GLY A 23 1.70 16.95 31.24
CA GLY A 23 2.27 16.51 29.97
C GLY A 23 2.12 17.53 28.85
N PHE A 24 1.64 17.07 27.70
CA PHE A 24 1.74 17.80 26.44
C PHE A 24 0.90 19.10 26.42
N ASN A 25 -0.32 19.09 26.95
CA ASN A 25 -1.17 20.29 26.94
C ASN A 25 -0.75 21.30 27.99
N GLN A 26 -0.30 20.84 29.16
CA GLN A 26 0.20 21.71 30.22
C GLN A 26 1.41 22.53 29.75
N GLN A 27 2.38 21.93 29.06
CA GLN A 27 3.54 22.68 28.54
C GLN A 27 3.12 23.79 27.57
N ALA A 28 2.18 23.51 26.65
CA ALA A 28 1.70 24.52 25.72
C ALA A 28 1.03 25.69 26.45
N TYR A 29 0.24 25.38 27.49
CA TYR A 29 -0.40 26.40 28.31
C TYR A 29 0.61 27.23 29.11
N GLU A 30 1.59 26.62 29.74
CA GLU A 30 2.64 27.30 30.51
C GLU A 30 3.51 28.21 29.62
N GLY A 31 3.89 27.73 28.43
CA GLY A 31 4.63 28.51 27.44
C GLY A 31 3.86 29.74 26.97
N LEU A 32 2.55 29.58 26.74
CA LEU A 32 1.66 30.68 26.38
C LEU A 32 1.49 31.67 27.54
N LEU A 33 1.21 31.19 28.75
CA LEU A 33 1.03 32.03 29.93
C LEU A 33 2.27 32.89 30.18
N ARG A 34 3.46 32.30 30.09
CA ARG A 34 4.72 33.02 30.26
C ARG A 34 4.85 34.16 29.25
N ALA A 35 4.59 33.90 27.97
CA ALA A 35 4.63 34.92 26.93
C ALA A 35 3.56 36.00 27.12
N ALA A 36 2.35 35.63 27.54
CA ALA A 36 1.25 36.57 27.74
C ALA A 36 1.46 37.47 28.96
N GLN A 37 1.98 36.93 30.07
CA GLN A 37 2.28 37.67 31.30
C GLN A 37 3.35 38.75 31.09
N GLU A 38 4.40 38.45 30.32
CA GLU A 38 5.46 39.42 29.97
C GLU A 38 4.91 40.67 29.25
N HIS A 39 3.74 40.56 28.62
CA HIS A 39 3.12 41.61 27.81
C HIS A 39 1.75 42.08 28.34
N GLY A 40 1.30 41.58 29.49
CA GLY A 40 0.01 41.95 30.07
C GLY A 40 -1.22 41.53 29.25
N ILE A 41 -1.12 40.45 28.49
CA ILE A 41 -2.16 39.97 27.55
C ILE A 41 -3.06 38.94 28.24
N GLU A 42 -4.37 39.03 28.00
CA GLU A 42 -5.35 38.07 28.53
C GLU A 42 -5.30 36.74 27.74
N VAL A 43 -5.32 35.61 28.45
CA VAL A 43 -5.34 34.27 27.84
C VAL A 43 -6.72 33.64 27.99
N VAL A 44 -7.32 33.24 26.88
CA VAL A 44 -8.62 32.58 26.83
C VAL A 44 -8.44 31.10 26.47
N VAL A 45 -8.87 30.19 27.35
CA VAL A 45 -8.67 28.75 27.17
C VAL A 45 -9.99 28.04 26.78
N ARG A 46 -9.89 27.06 25.88
CA ARG A 46 -10.94 26.10 25.53
C ARG A 46 -10.41 24.67 25.64
N GLN A 47 -11.19 23.78 26.24
CA GLN A 47 -10.85 22.37 26.45
C GLN A 47 -12.01 21.50 25.93
N PRO A 48 -12.10 21.28 24.61
CA PRO A 48 -13.27 20.68 24.00
C PRO A 48 -13.51 19.27 24.49
N ALA A 49 -14.73 18.98 24.94
CA ALA A 49 -15.09 17.63 25.42
C ALA A 49 -15.15 16.57 24.30
N SER A 50 -15.14 16.99 23.03
CA SER A 50 -15.18 16.09 21.89
C SER A 50 -14.61 16.74 20.60
N PRO A 51 -14.17 15.93 19.62
CA PRO A 51 -13.72 16.45 18.33
C PRO A 51 -14.78 17.27 17.57
N THR A 52 -16.07 16.97 17.76
CA THR A 52 -17.17 17.72 17.13
C THR A 52 -17.39 19.09 17.75
N ALA A 53 -17.06 19.26 19.04
CA ALA A 53 -17.10 20.57 19.72
C ALA A 53 -15.93 21.48 19.33
N TYR A 54 -14.79 20.89 18.92
CA TYR A 54 -13.54 21.60 18.65
C TYR A 54 -13.69 22.77 17.65
N GLU A 55 -14.30 22.55 16.48
CA GLU A 55 -14.45 23.62 15.48
C GLU A 55 -15.36 24.75 15.96
N ASN A 56 -16.37 24.44 16.78
CA ASN A 56 -17.27 25.44 17.32
C ASN A 56 -16.58 26.28 18.40
N GLU A 57 -15.86 25.66 19.33
CA GLU A 57 -15.10 26.36 20.36
C GLU A 57 -13.94 27.19 19.76
N LEU A 58 -13.30 26.70 18.70
CA LEU A 58 -12.30 27.47 17.96
C LEU A 58 -12.90 28.72 17.30
N ARG A 59 -14.14 28.65 16.80
CA ARG A 59 -14.86 29.84 16.29
C ARG A 59 -15.22 30.81 17.41
N GLN A 60 -15.62 30.31 18.58
CA GLN A 60 -15.90 31.18 19.74
C GLN A 60 -14.67 31.99 20.16
N LEU A 61 -13.45 31.41 20.11
CA LEU A 61 -12.22 32.18 20.35
C LEU A 61 -12.07 33.35 19.36
N LEU A 62 -12.39 33.13 18.09
CA LEU A 62 -12.36 34.17 17.06
C LEU A 62 -13.45 35.24 17.27
N ASP A 63 -14.64 34.83 17.72
CA ASP A 63 -15.75 35.73 18.06
C ASP A 63 -15.43 36.58 19.31
N GLU A 64 -14.62 36.06 20.23
CA GLU A 64 -14.08 36.75 21.42
C GLU A 64 -12.85 37.64 21.11
N ASP A 65 -12.57 37.87 19.82
CA ASP A 65 -11.49 38.69 19.27
C ASP A 65 -10.06 38.16 19.54
N CYS A 66 -9.90 36.86 19.78
CA CYS A 66 -8.58 36.24 19.82
C CYS A 66 -8.01 36.17 18.38
N ARG A 67 -7.11 37.09 18.04
CA ARG A 67 -6.44 37.14 16.72
C ARG A 67 -5.16 36.30 16.63
N LEU A 68 -4.63 35.87 17.78
CA LEU A 68 -3.58 34.87 17.86
C LEU A 68 -4.16 33.67 18.62
N ILE A 69 -4.11 32.48 18.01
CA ILE A 69 -4.67 31.26 18.61
C ILE A 69 -3.63 30.15 18.57
N VAL A 70 -3.34 29.57 19.74
CA VAL A 70 -2.51 28.38 19.92
C VAL A 70 -3.40 27.15 19.97
N THR A 71 -3.12 26.19 19.10
CA THR A 71 -3.85 24.93 19.03
C THR A 71 -2.90 23.77 19.31
N VAL A 72 -3.29 22.87 20.20
CA VAL A 72 -2.42 21.77 20.64
C VAL A 72 -2.82 20.47 19.93
N GLY A 73 -1.85 19.74 19.38
CA GLY A 73 -2.02 18.36 18.90
C GLY A 73 -2.11 18.18 17.37
N SER A 74 -1.45 17.14 16.87
CA SER A 74 -1.37 16.81 15.43
C SER A 74 -2.72 16.53 14.76
N VAL A 75 -3.72 16.07 15.52
CA VAL A 75 -5.05 15.67 15.02
C VAL A 75 -5.90 16.89 14.65
N THR A 76 -5.65 18.04 15.27
CA THR A 76 -6.48 19.25 15.11
C THR A 76 -6.08 20.07 13.88
N GLY A 77 -4.83 19.95 13.43
CA GLY A 77 -4.27 20.75 12.34
C GLY A 77 -5.12 20.87 11.07
N PRO A 78 -5.67 19.78 10.51
CA PRO A 78 -6.51 19.87 9.31
C PRO A 78 -7.81 20.69 9.52
N ALA A 79 -8.35 20.70 10.75
CA ALA A 79 -9.52 21.52 11.08
C ALA A 79 -9.14 23.00 11.24
N VAL A 80 -8.02 23.27 11.91
CA VAL A 80 -7.46 24.62 12.04
C VAL A 80 -7.16 25.21 10.68
N GLU A 81 -6.59 24.44 9.76
CA GLU A 81 -6.23 24.89 8.41
C GLU A 81 -7.45 25.29 7.57
N ARG A 82 -8.57 24.55 7.68
CA ARG A 82 -9.85 24.94 7.05
C ARG A 82 -10.40 26.25 7.61
N ILE A 83 -10.24 26.48 8.91
CA ILE A 83 -10.69 27.69 9.58
C ILE A 83 -9.77 28.86 9.22
N ALA A 84 -8.46 28.66 9.25
CA ALA A 84 -7.44 29.67 8.95
C ALA A 84 -7.68 30.36 7.61
N GLY A 85 -8.03 29.59 6.56
CA GLY A 85 -8.36 30.15 5.25
C GLY A 85 -9.57 31.09 5.22
N ARG A 86 -10.48 31.00 6.20
CA ARG A 86 -11.65 31.89 6.33
C ARG A 86 -11.39 33.12 7.19
N TYR A 87 -10.33 33.12 7.99
CA TYR A 87 -9.98 34.19 8.94
C TYR A 87 -8.55 34.70 8.69
N PRO A 88 -8.29 35.37 7.55
CA PRO A 88 -6.93 35.79 7.18
C PRO A 88 -6.31 36.85 8.11
N LYS A 89 -7.12 37.48 8.97
CA LYS A 89 -6.68 38.44 10.00
C LYS A 89 -6.24 37.78 11.31
N ALA A 90 -6.58 36.50 11.51
CA ALA A 90 -6.11 35.73 12.65
C ALA A 90 -4.92 34.86 12.24
N HIS A 91 -3.98 34.66 13.16
CA HIS A 91 -2.83 33.78 12.97
C HIS A 91 -2.90 32.60 13.93
N PHE A 92 -2.67 31.40 13.42
CA PHE A 92 -2.80 30.15 14.16
C PHE A 92 -1.43 29.54 14.40
N ILE A 93 -1.10 29.22 15.65
CA ILE A 93 0.10 28.47 16.03
C ILE A 93 -0.34 27.04 16.33
N VAL A 94 0.14 26.06 15.56
CA VAL A 94 -0.32 24.68 15.65
C VAL A 94 0.81 23.77 16.13
N VAL A 95 0.69 23.27 17.36
CA VAL A 95 1.67 22.33 17.93
C VAL A 95 1.50 20.96 17.29
N ASP A 96 2.61 20.33 16.90
CA ASP A 96 2.67 18.98 16.30
C ASP A 96 2.05 18.85 14.91
N TYR A 97 1.94 19.96 14.18
CA TYR A 97 1.41 19.97 12.83
C TYR A 97 2.32 20.75 11.89
N GLU A 98 2.44 20.26 10.66
CA GLU A 98 3.12 20.95 9.56
C GLU A 98 2.07 21.50 8.60
N PRO A 99 1.86 22.83 8.55
CA PRO A 99 0.92 23.47 7.65
C PRO A 99 1.26 23.22 6.18
N LEU A 100 0.24 23.28 5.32
CA LEU A 100 0.42 23.39 3.88
C LEU A 100 1.18 24.67 3.55
N VAL A 101 2.00 24.63 2.50
CA VAL A 101 2.81 25.77 2.03
C VAL A 101 1.96 27.00 1.72
N GLU A 102 0.69 26.80 1.36
CA GLU A 102 -0.28 27.85 1.03
C GLU A 102 -0.87 28.57 2.27
N SER A 103 -0.75 27.97 3.47
CA SER A 103 -1.35 28.48 4.71
C SER A 103 -0.54 29.62 5.33
N GLN A 104 -0.69 30.83 4.76
CA GLN A 104 0.11 32.01 5.13
C GLN A 104 -0.12 32.53 6.57
N ASN A 105 -1.29 32.26 7.16
CA ASN A 105 -1.66 32.68 8.51
C ASN A 105 -1.61 31.54 9.53
N MET A 106 -0.75 30.54 9.28
CA MET A 106 -0.60 29.39 10.15
C MET A 106 0.89 29.04 10.34
N THR A 107 1.33 28.89 11.58
CA THR A 107 2.68 28.46 11.94
C THR A 107 2.62 27.12 12.66
N GLY A 108 3.21 26.08 12.06
CA GLY A 108 3.39 24.78 12.70
C GLY A 108 4.60 24.75 13.61
N LEU A 109 4.47 24.17 14.80
CA LEU A 109 5.59 23.85 15.67
C LEU A 109 5.86 22.35 15.59
N VAL A 110 6.95 21.97 14.92
CA VAL A 110 7.31 20.56 14.74
C VAL A 110 8.60 20.25 15.48
N PHE A 111 8.68 19.05 16.02
CA PHE A 111 9.80 18.61 16.84
C PHE A 111 10.53 17.45 16.17
N ALA A 112 11.80 17.29 16.52
CA ALA A 112 12.60 16.13 16.15
C ALA A 112 12.53 15.07 17.26
N GLU A 113 11.34 14.51 17.52
CA GLU A 113 11.13 13.51 18.58
C GLU A 113 12.03 12.28 18.41
N ASP A 114 12.38 11.97 17.16
CA ASP A 114 13.32 10.93 16.81
C ASP A 114 14.72 11.19 17.37
N GLN A 115 15.17 12.44 17.49
CA GLN A 115 16.49 12.74 18.07
C GLN A 115 16.53 12.52 19.58
N ALA A 116 15.53 13.00 20.32
CA ALA A 116 15.43 12.75 21.76
C ALA A 116 15.25 11.26 22.06
N ALA A 117 14.39 10.59 21.31
CA ALA A 117 14.23 9.14 21.41
C ALA A 117 15.50 8.38 21.05
N PHE A 118 16.27 8.82 20.05
CA PHE A 118 17.53 8.19 19.69
C PHE A 118 18.53 8.25 20.84
N LEU A 119 18.60 9.38 21.56
CA LEU A 119 19.43 9.48 22.77
C LEU A 119 18.92 8.55 23.88
N ALA A 120 17.60 8.52 24.11
CA ALA A 120 17.00 7.63 25.10
C ALA A 120 17.23 6.14 24.77
N GLY A 121 17.16 5.78 23.49
CA GLY A 121 17.43 4.43 23.00
C GLY A 121 18.89 4.06 23.14
N ALA A 122 19.80 4.98 22.79
CA ALA A 122 21.23 4.78 22.97
C ALA A 122 21.57 4.55 24.44
N LEU A 123 20.97 5.31 25.35
CA LEU A 123 21.09 5.15 26.80
C LEU A 123 20.56 3.77 27.24
N ALA A 124 19.34 3.41 26.81
CA ALA A 124 18.75 2.12 27.12
C ALA A 124 19.63 0.94 26.66
N GLY A 125 20.21 1.03 25.46
CA GLY A 125 21.13 0.00 24.94
C GLY A 125 22.45 -0.11 25.73
N LEU A 126 22.91 0.97 26.37
CA LEU A 126 24.10 0.96 27.23
C LEU A 126 23.82 0.46 28.65
N ILE A 127 22.58 0.60 29.13
CA ILE A 127 22.17 0.26 30.51
C ILE A 127 21.52 -1.12 30.62
N THR A 128 20.83 -1.59 29.57
CA THR A 128 20.11 -2.87 29.61
C THR A 128 21.05 -4.03 29.96
N SER A 129 20.61 -4.82 30.93
CA SER A 129 21.29 -6.00 31.48
C SER A 129 20.70 -7.30 30.95
N GLN A 130 19.39 -7.31 30.65
CA GLN A 130 18.66 -8.47 30.16
C GLN A 130 18.59 -8.52 28.63
N GLY A 131 18.88 -7.39 27.96
CA GLY A 131 18.84 -7.28 26.51
C GLY A 131 17.42 -7.19 25.94
N ASN A 132 16.37 -7.14 26.77
CA ASN A 132 14.99 -6.91 26.35
C ASN A 132 14.53 -5.54 26.85
N VAL A 133 14.21 -4.64 25.92
CA VAL A 133 13.77 -3.27 26.20
C VAL A 133 12.34 -3.12 25.69
N GLY A 134 11.50 -2.41 26.43
CA GLY A 134 10.09 -2.20 26.15
C GLY A 134 9.80 -0.79 25.64
N PHE A 135 8.77 -0.69 24.79
CA PHE A 135 8.20 0.57 24.35
C PHE A 135 6.68 0.56 24.50
N ILE A 136 6.11 1.60 25.13
CA ILE A 136 4.65 1.82 25.21
C ILE A 136 4.30 3.02 24.33
N GLY A 137 3.59 2.78 23.23
CA GLY A 137 3.11 3.83 22.33
C GLY A 137 1.61 4.08 22.51
N GLY A 138 1.17 5.33 22.36
CA GLY A 138 -0.26 5.69 22.38
C GLY A 138 -0.98 5.37 21.07
N LYS A 139 -1.61 6.37 20.45
CA LYS A 139 -2.18 6.26 19.10
C LYS A 139 -1.07 6.22 18.04
N ASP A 140 -1.29 5.50 16.94
CA ASP A 140 -0.34 5.42 15.83
C ASP A 140 -0.32 6.71 14.99
N LEU A 141 0.40 7.71 15.50
CA LEU A 141 0.58 9.04 14.89
C LEU A 141 2.05 9.29 14.54
N PRO A 142 2.35 10.20 13.59
CA PRO A 142 3.74 10.49 13.19
C PRO A 142 4.71 10.79 14.36
N PRO A 143 4.35 11.61 15.37
CA PRO A 143 5.21 11.81 16.55
C PRO A 143 5.55 10.52 17.31
N ILE A 144 4.56 9.64 17.52
CA ILE A 144 4.76 8.36 18.22
C ILE A 144 5.62 7.41 17.41
N ARG A 145 5.46 7.40 16.08
CA ARG A 145 6.35 6.63 15.18
C ARG A 145 7.79 7.15 15.23
N ARG A 146 7.99 8.47 15.33
CA ARG A 146 9.31 9.09 15.49
C ARG A 146 9.96 8.72 16.81
N PHE A 147 9.21 8.78 17.92
CA PHE A 147 9.69 8.28 19.22
C PHE A 147 10.09 6.79 19.14
N HIS A 148 9.20 5.91 18.67
CA HIS A 148 9.48 4.47 18.61
C HIS A 148 10.73 4.17 17.75
N ARG A 149 10.79 4.68 16.52
CA ARG A 149 11.88 4.34 15.60
C ARG A 149 13.18 5.05 15.94
N GLY A 150 13.12 6.27 16.46
CA GLY A 150 14.28 6.96 17.03
C GLY A 150 14.90 6.12 18.14
N PHE A 151 14.06 5.67 19.09
CA PHE A 151 14.47 4.82 20.20
C PHE A 151 15.08 3.49 19.74
N ALA A 152 14.42 2.80 18.81
CA ALA A 152 14.94 1.55 18.24
C ALA A 152 16.32 1.74 17.57
N ASN A 153 16.48 2.80 16.78
CA ASN A 153 17.72 3.07 16.06
C ASN A 153 18.86 3.52 16.99
N GLY A 154 18.53 4.28 18.04
CA GLY A 154 19.47 4.66 19.09
C GLY A 154 19.97 3.43 19.86
N MET A 155 19.05 2.56 20.27
CA MET A 155 19.38 1.30 20.95
C MET A 155 20.26 0.41 20.08
N ALA A 156 19.94 0.27 18.80
CA ALA A 156 20.74 -0.52 17.86
C ALA A 156 22.14 0.08 17.59
N LEU A 157 22.36 1.38 17.83
CA LEU A 157 23.68 2.00 17.73
C LEU A 157 24.59 1.52 18.86
N THR A 158 24.08 1.39 20.07
CA THR A 158 24.87 1.07 21.27
C THR A 158 24.86 -0.42 21.61
N ASN A 159 23.75 -1.12 21.33
CA ASN A 159 23.59 -2.55 21.55
C ASN A 159 22.69 -3.18 20.47
N ARG A 160 23.33 -3.82 19.47
CA ARG A 160 22.63 -4.50 18.36
C ARG A 160 21.94 -5.81 18.75
N GLN A 161 22.32 -6.39 19.89
CA GLN A 161 21.75 -7.66 20.37
C GLN A 161 20.50 -7.43 21.21
N ALA A 162 20.32 -6.21 21.75
CA ALA A 162 19.11 -5.85 22.48
C ALA A 162 17.87 -5.91 21.58
N LYS A 163 16.80 -6.50 22.11
CA LYS A 163 15.50 -6.65 21.45
C LYS A 163 14.54 -5.60 21.99
N LEU A 164 13.91 -4.86 21.08
CA LEU A 164 12.83 -3.95 21.41
C LEU A 164 11.47 -4.64 21.29
N ILE A 165 10.66 -4.57 22.34
CA ILE A 165 9.29 -5.10 22.39
C ILE A 165 8.33 -3.90 22.54
N ALA A 166 7.50 -3.67 21.55
CA ALA A 166 6.60 -2.52 21.52
C ALA A 166 5.13 -2.93 21.73
N VAL A 167 4.43 -2.19 22.59
CA VAL A 167 2.98 -2.31 22.82
C VAL A 167 2.32 -0.96 22.53
N TYR A 168 1.33 -0.95 21.65
CA TYR A 168 0.53 0.23 21.36
C TYR A 168 -0.83 0.14 22.04
N THR A 169 -1.19 1.14 22.83
CA THR A 169 -2.44 1.18 23.62
C THR A 169 -3.60 1.78 22.82
N ASN A 170 -3.34 2.45 21.70
CA ASN A 170 -4.34 3.18 20.89
C ASN A 170 -5.08 4.30 21.65
N THR A 171 -4.54 4.75 22.77
CA THR A 171 -5.11 5.79 23.64
C THR A 171 -4.00 6.59 24.32
N PHE A 172 -4.30 7.82 24.72
CA PHE A 172 -3.37 8.67 25.47
C PHE A 172 -3.82 8.91 26.92
N THR A 173 -5.05 8.51 27.25
CA THR A 173 -5.72 8.93 28.50
C THR A 173 -6.12 7.75 29.39
N ASP A 174 -6.18 6.53 28.86
CA ASP A 174 -6.59 5.35 29.63
C ASP A 174 -5.42 4.81 30.46
N ALA A 175 -5.44 5.11 31.76
CA ALA A 175 -4.42 4.64 32.69
C ALA A 175 -4.38 3.10 32.81
N ALA A 176 -5.54 2.42 32.77
CA ALA A 176 -5.62 0.97 32.92
C ALA A 176 -4.95 0.25 31.74
N ALA A 177 -5.16 0.76 30.52
CA ALA A 177 -4.48 0.26 29.32
C ALA A 177 -2.94 0.41 29.42
N GLY A 178 -2.47 1.49 30.06
CA GLY A 178 -1.06 1.73 30.31
C GLY A 178 -0.43 0.72 31.27
N VAL A 179 -1.12 0.46 32.39
CA VAL A 179 -0.72 -0.55 33.37
C VAL A 179 -0.72 -1.96 32.75
N GLU A 180 -1.74 -2.29 31.94
CA GLU A 180 -1.81 -3.56 31.23
C GLU A 180 -0.65 -3.72 30.23
N ALA A 181 -0.30 -2.66 29.51
CA ALA A 181 0.83 -2.65 28.58
C ALA A 181 2.16 -2.86 29.31
N ALA A 182 2.38 -2.20 30.44
CA ALA A 182 3.54 -2.42 31.29
C ALA A 182 3.62 -3.86 31.81
N GLY A 183 2.49 -4.42 32.27
CA GLY A 183 2.41 -5.82 32.71
C GLY A 183 2.75 -6.83 31.61
N LYS A 184 2.33 -6.58 30.36
CA LYS A 184 2.72 -7.41 29.20
C LYS A 184 4.22 -7.36 28.93
N LEU A 185 4.83 -6.18 29.04
CA LEU A 185 6.27 -6.01 28.85
C LEU A 185 7.07 -6.69 29.97
N ALA A 186 6.63 -6.56 31.21
CA ALA A 186 7.20 -7.29 32.35
C ALA A 186 7.15 -8.82 32.15
N ALA A 187 6.04 -9.35 31.63
CA ALA A 187 5.91 -10.79 31.35
C ALA A 187 6.88 -11.31 30.28
N GLU A 188 7.36 -10.43 29.40
CA GLU A 188 8.37 -10.72 28.37
C GLU A 188 9.81 -10.51 28.88
N GLY A 189 10.00 -10.22 30.17
CA GLY A 189 11.31 -10.05 30.78
C GLY A 189 12.03 -8.77 30.32
N VAL A 190 11.29 -7.66 30.20
CA VAL A 190 11.86 -6.35 29.89
C VAL A 190 12.45 -5.69 31.14
N ASP A 191 13.67 -5.13 31.03
CA ASP A 191 14.33 -4.43 32.15
C ASP A 191 14.31 -2.89 32.05
N ILE A 192 14.00 -2.34 30.88
CA ILE A 192 13.81 -0.89 30.65
C ILE A 192 12.55 -0.65 29.83
N ILE A 193 11.66 0.26 30.24
CA ILE A 193 10.46 0.66 29.48
C ILE A 193 10.50 2.15 29.13
N PHE A 194 10.39 2.46 27.85
CA PHE A 194 10.13 3.83 27.37
C PHE A 194 8.65 4.01 27.03
N ALA A 195 7.97 5.01 27.58
CA ALA A 195 6.57 5.30 27.22
C ALA A 195 6.40 6.66 26.54
N ALA A 196 5.80 6.63 25.34
CA ALA A 196 5.32 7.78 24.58
C ALA A 196 3.81 7.62 24.34
N ALA A 197 3.03 7.76 25.42
CA ALA A 197 1.59 7.54 25.41
C ALA A 197 0.83 8.49 26.36
N GLY A 198 1.35 9.67 26.67
CA GLY A 198 0.70 10.64 27.57
C GLY A 198 0.40 10.06 28.96
N ALA A 199 -0.75 10.41 29.54
CA ALA A 199 -1.20 9.94 30.85
C ALA A 199 -1.34 8.40 30.92
N CYS A 200 -1.77 7.77 29.81
CA CYS A 200 -1.78 6.32 29.67
C CYS A 200 -0.37 5.73 29.85
N GLY A 201 0.63 6.31 29.16
CA GLY A 201 2.03 5.90 29.30
C GLY A 201 2.56 6.09 30.71
N ASN A 202 2.29 7.25 31.33
CA ASN A 202 2.73 7.59 32.67
C ASN A 202 2.21 6.59 33.73
N ALA A 203 0.95 6.16 33.62
CA ALA A 203 0.41 5.11 34.48
C ALA A 203 1.15 3.77 34.33
N GLY A 204 1.53 3.42 33.09
CA GLY A 204 2.37 2.26 32.82
C GLY A 204 3.78 2.38 33.43
N LEU A 205 4.40 3.56 33.35
CA LEU A 205 5.71 3.82 33.96
C LEU A 205 5.66 3.69 35.48
N LEU A 206 4.63 4.25 36.13
CA LEU A 206 4.44 4.12 37.58
C LEU A 206 4.35 2.65 38.01
N ALA A 207 3.55 1.85 37.29
CA ALA A 207 3.37 0.43 37.58
C ALA A 207 4.64 -0.41 37.35
N ALA A 208 5.42 -0.09 36.31
CA ALA A 208 6.68 -0.76 36.02
C ALA A 208 7.78 -0.39 37.03
N ALA A 209 7.92 0.91 37.32
CA ALA A 209 8.92 1.43 38.24
C ALA A 209 8.72 0.90 39.67
N SER A 210 7.46 0.78 40.14
CA SER A 210 7.17 0.18 41.45
C SER A 210 7.55 -1.30 41.56
N GLN A 211 7.78 -1.98 40.43
CA GLN A 211 8.25 -3.36 40.35
C GLN A 211 9.77 -3.46 40.09
N GLY A 212 10.47 -2.32 40.07
CA GLY A 212 11.93 -2.26 39.90
C GLY A 212 12.42 -2.18 38.46
N THR A 213 11.53 -2.12 37.47
CA THR A 213 11.89 -1.89 36.05
C THR A 213 12.34 -0.45 35.86
N TRP A 214 13.43 -0.24 35.11
CA TRP A 214 13.85 1.12 34.73
C TRP A 214 12.86 1.74 33.76
N VAL A 215 12.59 3.03 33.91
CA VAL A 215 11.60 3.74 33.09
C VAL A 215 12.18 4.98 32.44
N ILE A 216 11.72 5.25 31.22
CA ILE A 216 12.03 6.46 30.46
C ILE A 216 10.71 7.16 30.09
N GLY A 217 10.61 8.44 30.43
CA GLY A 217 9.46 9.30 30.09
C GLY A 217 9.53 9.90 28.69
N ALA A 218 8.43 10.49 28.23
CA ALA A 218 8.36 11.32 27.02
C ALA A 218 7.76 12.69 27.33
N ASP A 219 8.03 13.65 26.45
CA ASP A 219 7.53 15.02 26.45
C ASP A 219 8.05 15.89 27.60
N GLN A 220 7.68 15.58 28.84
CA GLN A 220 8.11 16.27 30.04
C GLN A 220 9.07 15.42 30.87
N ASP A 221 9.70 16.06 31.86
CA ASP A 221 10.48 15.36 32.85
C ASP A 221 9.55 14.64 33.81
N VAL A 222 9.31 13.35 33.55
CA VAL A 222 8.36 12.56 34.33
C VAL A 222 8.82 12.37 35.78
N TRP A 223 10.11 12.56 36.09
CA TRP A 223 10.56 12.54 37.49
C TRP A 223 9.95 13.72 38.29
N VAL A 224 9.89 14.89 37.66
CA VAL A 224 9.27 16.10 38.24
C VAL A 224 7.75 15.98 38.24
N THR A 225 7.14 15.62 37.11
CA THR A 225 5.68 15.65 36.96
C THR A 225 5.01 14.39 37.50
N THR A 226 5.24 13.26 36.84
CA THR A 226 4.60 11.97 37.16
C THR A 226 5.05 11.44 38.51
N PHE A 227 6.34 11.51 38.85
CA PHE A 227 6.89 11.00 40.11
C PHE A 227 7.04 12.07 41.22
N GLN A 228 6.51 13.28 40.97
CA GLN A 228 6.34 14.34 41.96
C GLN A 228 7.64 14.73 42.71
N ASN A 229 8.73 14.89 41.96
CA ASN A 229 10.06 15.20 42.50
C ASN A 229 10.56 14.14 43.50
N GLY A 230 10.50 12.87 43.10
CA GLY A 230 11.01 11.76 43.91
C GLY A 230 10.06 11.26 44.99
N ARG A 231 8.87 11.85 45.15
CA ARG A 231 7.93 11.48 46.23
C ARG A 231 7.14 10.22 45.95
N GLN A 232 6.99 9.85 44.67
CA GLN A 232 6.26 8.65 44.29
C GLN A 232 7.17 7.42 44.27
N ALA A 233 6.64 6.27 44.71
CA ALA A 233 7.39 5.02 44.73
C ALA A 233 7.92 4.65 43.32
N GLY A 234 9.18 4.23 43.25
CA GLY A 234 9.85 3.89 41.99
C GLY A 234 10.50 5.10 41.30
N ALA A 235 10.49 6.30 41.87
CA ALA A 235 11.13 7.47 41.27
C ALA A 235 12.64 7.27 41.04
N GLU A 236 13.30 6.48 41.89
CA GLU A 236 14.69 6.06 41.75
C GLU A 236 14.94 5.18 40.51
N ARG A 237 13.87 4.71 39.85
CA ARG A 237 13.90 3.94 38.61
C ARG A 237 13.65 4.79 37.36
N VAL A 238 13.50 6.09 37.47
CA VAL A 238 13.39 6.99 36.31
C VAL A 238 14.78 7.28 35.77
N LEU A 239 15.15 6.63 34.66
CA LEU A 239 16.46 6.86 34.04
C LEU A 239 16.58 8.27 33.48
N THR A 240 15.59 8.72 32.69
CA THR A 240 15.53 10.05 32.07
C THR A 240 14.15 10.22 31.41
N SER A 241 13.95 11.32 30.70
CA SER A 241 12.81 11.53 29.81
C SER A 241 13.28 12.05 28.45
N ALA A 242 12.72 11.53 27.36
CA ALA A 242 12.88 12.09 26.02
C ALA A 242 12.06 13.39 25.92
N MET A 243 12.72 14.50 26.25
CA MET A 243 12.11 15.82 26.40
C MET A 243 11.69 16.42 25.07
N LYS A 244 10.54 17.08 25.11
CA LYS A 244 9.99 17.91 24.03
C LYS A 244 9.58 19.24 24.64
N ARG A 245 10.33 20.30 24.33
CA ARG A 245 10.15 21.65 24.92
C ARG A 245 9.01 22.40 24.26
N VAL A 246 7.79 21.90 24.43
CA VAL A 246 6.58 22.52 23.90
C VAL A 246 6.36 23.89 24.53
N ASP A 247 6.70 24.01 25.82
CA ASP A 247 6.70 25.26 26.57
C ASP A 247 7.54 26.34 25.87
N GLU A 248 8.78 26.00 25.52
CA GLU A 248 9.70 26.92 24.85
C GLU A 248 9.25 27.21 23.42
N ALA A 249 8.76 26.19 22.71
CA ALA A 249 8.30 26.35 21.34
C ALA A 249 7.10 27.31 21.24
N VAL A 250 6.11 27.15 22.12
CA VAL A 250 4.94 28.05 22.18
C VAL A 250 5.38 29.44 22.62
N TYR A 251 6.22 29.56 23.65
CA TYR A 251 6.75 30.85 24.10
C TYR A 251 7.45 31.61 22.97
N GLN A 252 8.36 30.96 22.24
CA GLN A 252 9.09 31.56 21.12
C GLN A 252 8.16 31.96 19.96
N ALA A 253 7.18 31.12 19.63
CA ALA A 253 6.22 31.42 18.57
C ALA A 253 5.33 32.61 18.93
N VAL A 254 4.80 32.66 20.15
CA VAL A 254 3.98 33.77 20.64
C VAL A 254 4.80 35.06 20.71
N LYS A 255 6.02 35.00 21.27
CA LYS A 255 6.94 36.15 21.31
C LYS A 255 7.24 36.72 19.93
N LYS A 256 7.51 35.87 18.93
CA LYS A 256 7.67 36.30 17.54
C LYS A 256 6.41 36.93 16.97
N ALA A 257 5.24 36.42 17.34
CA ALA A 257 3.95 36.97 16.93
C ALA A 257 3.76 38.39 17.47
N LEU A 258 4.00 38.59 18.76
CA LEU A 258 3.91 39.89 19.44
C LEU A 258 4.92 40.91 18.89
N GLN A 259 6.08 40.46 18.42
CA GLN A 259 7.10 41.29 17.76
C GLN A 259 6.81 41.56 16.26
N GLY A 260 5.69 41.05 15.72
CA GLY A 260 5.34 41.19 14.29
C GLY A 260 6.24 40.38 13.33
N SER A 261 7.10 39.51 13.86
CA SER A 261 8.11 38.74 13.12
C SER A 261 7.68 37.30 12.80
N LEU A 262 6.57 36.82 13.37
CA LEU A 262 6.01 35.51 13.04
C LEU A 262 5.54 35.49 11.57
N ARG A 263 5.79 34.37 10.90
CA ARG A 263 5.42 34.12 9.50
C ARG A 263 4.75 32.75 9.42
N GLY A 264 3.87 32.58 8.44
CA GLY A 264 3.31 31.27 8.12
C GLY A 264 4.40 30.28 7.71
N GLY A 265 4.15 28.99 7.90
CA GLY A 265 5.10 27.91 7.65
C GLY A 265 5.43 27.12 8.92
N THR A 266 6.66 26.63 9.03
CA THR A 266 7.03 25.65 10.08
C THR A 266 8.24 26.10 10.88
N MET A 267 8.11 26.10 12.21
CA MET A 267 9.23 26.24 13.15
C MET A 267 9.64 24.86 13.64
N ARG A 268 10.92 24.52 13.46
CA ARG A 268 11.46 23.20 13.80
C ARG A 268 12.29 23.28 15.08
N PHE A 269 12.05 22.34 15.99
CA PHE A 269 12.67 22.23 17.29
C PHE A 269 13.44 20.91 17.39
N ASP A 270 14.74 20.97 17.63
CA ASP A 270 15.67 19.85 17.58
C ASP A 270 16.77 19.96 18.66
N LEU A 271 17.75 19.06 18.65
CA LEU A 271 18.85 19.09 19.62
C LEU A 271 19.74 20.34 19.46
N ALA A 272 19.85 20.91 18.26
CA ALA A 272 20.75 22.04 18.00
C ALA A 272 20.20 23.34 18.59
N ASN A 273 18.87 23.49 18.66
CA ASN A 273 18.21 24.62 19.31
C ASN A 273 17.60 24.30 20.69
N ALA A 274 17.99 23.18 21.29
CA ALA A 274 17.49 22.71 22.59
C ALA A 274 15.95 22.54 22.67
N GLY A 275 15.30 22.35 21.52
CA GLY A 275 13.87 22.10 21.43
C GLY A 275 13.47 20.67 21.82
N VAL A 276 14.41 19.74 21.75
CA VAL A 276 14.29 18.37 22.27
C VAL A 276 15.57 17.98 23.02
N GLY A 277 15.53 16.92 23.83
CA GLY A 277 16.72 16.46 24.56
C GLY A 277 16.43 15.32 25.53
N LEU A 278 17.36 15.08 26.46
CA LEU A 278 17.14 14.21 27.60
C LEU A 278 16.98 15.05 28.88
N ALA A 279 16.10 14.60 29.77
CA ALA A 279 16.03 15.12 31.13
C ALA A 279 17.26 14.70 31.96
N PRO A 280 17.56 15.40 33.06
CA PRO A 280 18.56 14.94 34.03
C PRO A 280 18.25 13.52 34.55
N PHE A 281 19.26 12.85 35.09
CA PHE A 281 19.12 11.47 35.60
C PHE A 281 18.58 11.41 37.04
N HIS A 282 18.53 12.53 37.76
CA HIS A 282 17.98 12.65 39.13
C HIS A 282 18.47 11.54 40.08
N ASP A 283 17.56 10.77 40.67
CA ASP A 283 17.89 9.67 41.59
C ASP A 283 18.60 8.50 40.89
N ALA A 284 18.45 8.35 39.58
CA ALA A 284 19.13 7.34 38.76
C ALA A 284 20.56 7.74 38.38
N ASP A 285 21.06 8.90 38.81
CA ASP A 285 22.40 9.42 38.52
C ASP A 285 23.50 8.38 38.85
N VAL A 286 23.33 7.66 39.97
CA VAL A 286 24.22 6.59 40.41
C VAL A 286 24.25 5.36 39.49
N ALA A 287 23.18 5.14 38.70
CA ALA A 287 23.07 4.02 37.77
C ALA A 287 23.60 4.36 36.37
N VAL A 288 24.05 5.60 36.13
CA VAL A 288 24.60 6.06 34.85
C VAL A 288 26.08 6.46 35.01
N PRO A 289 27.03 5.53 34.78
CA PRO A 289 28.46 5.77 34.89
C PRO A 289 28.95 6.92 34.00
N SER A 290 30.05 7.58 34.38
CA SER A 290 30.66 8.68 33.62
C SER A 290 30.99 8.31 32.17
N GLU A 291 31.35 7.06 31.91
CA GLU A 291 31.60 6.51 30.57
C GLU A 291 30.33 6.51 29.70
N VAL A 292 29.19 6.09 30.27
CA VAL A 292 27.88 6.13 29.58
C VAL A 292 27.51 7.57 29.28
N ARG A 293 27.71 8.49 30.23
CA ARG A 293 27.46 9.93 30.02
C ARG A 293 28.30 10.51 28.90
N GLY A 294 29.60 10.22 28.90
CA GLY A 294 30.52 10.66 27.85
C GLY A 294 30.06 10.20 26.48
N LYS A 295 29.60 8.94 26.36
CA LYS A 295 29.09 8.39 25.11
C LYS A 295 27.77 9.02 24.66
N ILE A 296 26.84 9.29 25.59
CA ILE A 296 25.59 10.01 25.25
C ILE A 296 25.87 11.45 24.82
N LEU A 297 26.83 12.14 25.46
CA LEU A 297 27.26 13.47 25.03
C LEU A 297 27.88 13.45 23.63
N GLU A 298 28.75 12.47 23.34
CA GLU A 298 29.33 12.28 22.01
C GLU A 298 28.25 12.06 20.93
N ILE A 299 27.26 11.20 21.21
CA ILE A 299 26.12 10.95 20.30
C ILE A 299 25.29 12.22 20.13
N THR A 300 25.08 12.98 21.20
CA THR A 300 24.35 14.26 21.18
C THR A 300 25.02 15.26 20.24
N GLU A 301 26.33 15.49 20.39
CA GLU A 301 27.09 16.40 19.53
C GLU A 301 27.17 15.88 18.08
N SER A 302 27.22 14.55 17.90
CA SER A 302 27.18 13.93 16.58
C SER A 302 25.81 14.09 15.87
N LEU A 303 24.71 14.07 16.63
CA LEU A 303 23.37 14.35 16.09
C LEU A 303 23.20 15.84 15.76
N LYS A 304 23.66 16.75 16.64
CA LYS A 304 23.64 18.21 16.42
C LYS A 304 24.43 18.62 15.18
N SER A 305 25.63 18.07 15.00
CA SER A 305 26.47 18.32 13.82
C SER A 305 25.99 17.61 12.55
N GLY A 306 25.02 16.70 12.66
CA GLY A 306 24.52 15.89 11.54
C GLY A 306 25.47 14.76 11.09
N ARG A 307 26.57 14.53 11.81
CA ARG A 307 27.51 13.41 11.60
C ARG A 307 26.82 12.06 11.75
N ILE A 308 25.90 11.96 12.71
CA ILE A 308 24.96 10.85 12.87
C ILE A 308 23.57 11.36 12.50
N ARG A 309 22.79 10.50 11.83
CA ARG A 309 21.36 10.73 11.59
C ARG A 309 20.56 9.60 12.22
N THR A 310 19.41 9.93 12.76
CA THR A 310 18.47 8.98 13.37
C THR A 310 17.96 7.93 12.38
N GLY A 311 17.93 8.25 11.09
CA GLY A 311 17.40 7.37 10.04
C GLY A 311 15.87 7.32 10.02
N VAL A 312 15.21 8.30 10.64
CA VAL A 312 13.76 8.42 10.73
C VAL A 312 13.31 9.64 9.90
N GLY A 313 12.25 9.47 9.11
CA GLY A 313 11.68 10.52 8.27
C GLY A 313 10.54 11.29 8.92
N PRO A 314 10.00 12.30 8.24
CA PRO A 314 9.00 13.21 8.79
C PRO A 314 7.70 12.51 9.23
N GLN A 315 7.25 11.45 8.56
CA GLN A 315 6.06 10.67 8.96
C GLN A 315 6.41 9.53 9.93
N GLY A 316 7.64 9.58 10.46
CA GLY A 316 8.26 8.55 11.26
C GLY A 316 8.82 7.41 10.43
N GLU A 317 8.72 7.37 9.10
CA GLU A 317 9.18 6.26 8.27
C GLU A 317 10.69 5.98 8.38
N GLU A 318 11.12 4.73 8.19
CA GLU A 318 12.53 4.36 8.28
C GLU A 318 13.24 4.66 6.94
N ILE A 319 14.20 5.59 6.96
CA ILE A 319 14.91 6.06 5.75
C ILE A 319 16.05 5.09 5.37
N ARG A 320 16.65 4.40 6.34
CA ARG A 320 17.88 3.61 6.13
C ARG A 320 17.70 2.25 5.45
N ARG A 321 16.47 1.76 5.21
CA ARG A 321 16.28 0.46 4.53
C ARG A 321 16.35 0.60 3.01
N GLY A 322 17.55 0.37 2.47
CA GLY A 322 17.76 0.14 1.04
C GLY A 322 16.93 -1.06 0.53
N ILE A 323 16.74 -1.13 -0.79
CA ILE A 323 15.93 -2.15 -1.49
C ILE A 323 16.28 -3.58 -1.03
N PHE A 324 17.57 -3.85 -0.77
CA PHE A 324 18.04 -5.15 -0.28
C PHE A 324 17.55 -5.50 1.13
N ALA A 325 17.48 -4.53 2.06
CA ALA A 325 16.92 -4.75 3.39
C ALA A 325 15.38 -4.91 3.34
N ARG A 326 14.70 -4.33 2.35
CA ARG A 326 13.27 -4.59 2.08
C ARG A 326 13.03 -6.00 1.51
N LEU A 327 14.00 -6.55 0.79
CA LEU A 327 13.98 -7.93 0.27
C LEU A 327 14.36 -8.97 1.34
N THR A 328 15.27 -8.66 2.27
CA THR A 328 15.68 -9.60 3.33
C THR A 328 14.83 -9.50 4.60
N ALA A 329 14.30 -8.32 4.93
CA ALA A 329 13.21 -8.14 5.90
C ALA A 329 11.83 -8.39 5.28
N TRP A 330 11.79 -8.95 4.06
CA TRP A 330 10.56 -9.42 3.43
C TRP A 330 9.90 -10.38 4.40
N ASN A 331 8.63 -10.12 4.71
CA ASN A 331 7.85 -11.02 5.52
C ASN A 331 7.77 -12.35 4.77
N TRP A 332 8.64 -13.31 5.07
CA TRP A 332 8.61 -14.62 4.42
C TRP A 332 7.25 -15.26 4.58
N GLN A 333 6.46 -14.92 5.63
CA GLN A 333 5.06 -15.36 5.75
C GLN A 333 4.17 -14.82 4.61
N ALA A 334 4.44 -13.63 4.08
CA ALA A 334 3.70 -13.03 2.96
C ALA A 334 3.97 -13.75 1.62
N ALA A 335 5.15 -14.35 1.45
CA ALA A 335 5.45 -15.22 0.30
C ALA A 335 5.07 -16.69 0.57
N LEU A 336 5.16 -17.12 1.83
CA LEU A 336 4.87 -18.49 2.27
C LEU A 336 3.41 -18.85 2.05
N ILE A 337 2.47 -17.94 2.34
CA ILE A 337 1.04 -18.25 2.16
C ILE A 337 0.69 -18.51 0.68
N PRO A 338 1.03 -17.64 -0.29
CA PRO A 338 0.84 -17.95 -1.71
C PRO A 338 1.56 -19.22 -2.18
N PHE A 339 2.77 -19.47 -1.66
CA PHE A 339 3.51 -20.70 -1.99
C PHE A 339 2.78 -21.96 -1.48
N LEU A 340 2.38 -21.97 -0.21
CA LEU A 340 1.62 -23.07 0.39
C LEU A 340 0.24 -23.24 -0.23
N ALA A 341 -0.38 -22.15 -0.70
CA ALA A 341 -1.62 -22.19 -1.47
C ALA A 341 -1.45 -22.96 -2.79
N ILE A 342 -0.41 -22.65 -3.56
CA ILE A 342 -0.09 -23.36 -4.80
C ILE A 342 0.22 -24.84 -4.51
N ILE A 343 1.04 -25.12 -3.49
CA ILE A 343 1.36 -26.50 -3.10
C ILE A 343 0.08 -27.27 -2.70
N SER A 344 -0.80 -26.67 -1.90
CA SER A 344 -2.08 -27.30 -1.52
C SER A 344 -2.95 -27.59 -2.73
N ALA A 345 -3.04 -26.65 -3.67
CA ALA A 345 -3.79 -26.83 -4.90
C ALA A 345 -3.23 -27.98 -5.76
N LEU A 346 -1.91 -28.08 -5.88
CA LEU A 346 -1.25 -29.16 -6.61
C LEU A 346 -1.38 -30.51 -5.89
N ILE A 347 -1.43 -30.54 -4.56
CA ILE A 347 -1.70 -31.79 -3.83
C ILE A 347 -3.12 -32.28 -4.13
N ILE A 348 -4.12 -31.41 -4.02
CA ILE A 348 -5.50 -31.78 -4.34
C ILE A 348 -5.63 -32.12 -5.83
N GLY A 349 -4.98 -31.36 -6.71
CA GLY A 349 -4.92 -31.65 -8.14
C GLY A 349 -4.35 -33.04 -8.45
N ALA A 350 -3.36 -33.49 -7.68
CA ALA A 350 -2.77 -34.82 -7.87
C ALA A 350 -3.78 -35.92 -7.51
N ILE A 351 -4.61 -35.70 -6.49
CA ILE A 351 -5.70 -36.61 -6.11
C ILE A 351 -6.71 -36.71 -7.26
N PHE A 352 -7.08 -35.58 -7.88
CA PHE A 352 -7.98 -35.59 -9.04
C PHE A 352 -7.36 -36.31 -10.25
N ILE A 353 -6.10 -36.04 -10.57
CA ILE A 353 -5.39 -36.73 -11.67
C ILE A 353 -5.39 -38.25 -11.42
N MET A 354 -5.05 -38.68 -10.21
CA MET A 354 -5.08 -40.09 -9.84
C MET A 354 -6.49 -40.69 -9.94
N ALA A 355 -7.51 -39.99 -9.44
CA ALA A 355 -8.88 -40.48 -9.37
C ALA A 355 -9.57 -40.58 -10.74
N PHE A 356 -9.11 -39.83 -11.74
CA PHE A 356 -9.76 -39.76 -13.06
C PHE A 356 -8.89 -40.25 -14.21
N ASP A 357 -7.68 -40.78 -13.97
CA ASP A 357 -6.88 -41.43 -15.00
C ASP A 357 -7.31 -42.90 -15.18
N PRO A 358 -7.85 -43.30 -16.35
CA PRO A 358 -8.27 -44.67 -16.61
C PRO A 358 -7.13 -45.70 -16.47
N LYS A 359 -5.88 -45.30 -16.76
CA LYS A 359 -4.71 -46.18 -16.65
C LYS A 359 -4.41 -46.54 -15.20
N VAL A 360 -4.68 -45.62 -14.27
CA VAL A 360 -4.51 -45.84 -12.83
C VAL A 360 -5.52 -46.87 -12.33
N TRP A 361 -6.79 -46.73 -12.73
CA TRP A 361 -7.84 -47.70 -12.40
C TRP A 361 -7.59 -49.09 -12.97
N ALA A 362 -7.15 -49.18 -14.23
CA ALA A 362 -6.76 -50.45 -14.83
C ALA A 362 -5.61 -51.12 -14.06
N ALA A 363 -4.62 -50.36 -13.60
CA ALA A 363 -3.51 -50.86 -12.81
C ALA A 363 -3.92 -51.33 -11.40
N PHE A 364 -4.90 -50.67 -10.76
CA PHE A 364 -5.47 -51.15 -9.50
C PHE A 364 -6.12 -52.53 -9.63
N GLY A 365 -6.67 -52.87 -10.81
CA GLY A 365 -7.16 -54.21 -11.11
C GLY A 365 -6.09 -55.31 -11.07
N SER A 366 -4.81 -54.94 -11.24
CA SER A 366 -3.66 -55.86 -11.16
C SER A 366 -2.99 -55.91 -9.77
N GLY A 367 -3.43 -55.08 -8.82
CA GLY A 367 -2.93 -55.01 -7.45
C GLY A 367 -2.71 -53.59 -6.96
N PHE A 368 -2.78 -53.39 -5.64
CA PHE A 368 -2.66 -52.06 -5.01
C PHE A 368 -1.32 -51.36 -5.32
N GLY A 369 -0.20 -52.11 -5.28
CA GLY A 369 1.13 -51.56 -5.58
C GLY A 369 1.26 -51.07 -7.03
N ALA A 370 0.72 -51.83 -7.99
CA ALA A 370 0.70 -51.44 -9.40
C ALA A 370 -0.17 -50.19 -9.64
N GLY A 371 -1.33 -50.12 -8.96
CA GLY A 371 -2.18 -48.92 -8.96
C GLY A 371 -1.47 -47.67 -8.43
N MET A 372 -0.81 -47.77 -7.27
CA MET A 372 -0.05 -46.66 -6.69
C MET A 372 1.13 -46.21 -7.56
N GLN A 373 1.85 -47.15 -8.19
CA GLN A 373 2.93 -46.82 -9.12
C GLN A 373 2.40 -46.11 -10.37
N ALA A 374 1.29 -46.59 -10.95
CA ALA A 374 0.64 -45.96 -12.08
C ALA A 374 0.15 -44.55 -11.73
N ALA A 375 -0.41 -44.36 -10.53
CA ALA A 375 -0.82 -43.05 -10.00
C ALA A 375 0.36 -42.08 -9.92
N TRP A 376 1.48 -42.51 -9.32
CA TRP A 376 2.70 -41.71 -9.24
C TRP A 376 3.20 -41.31 -10.63
N HIS A 377 3.26 -42.26 -11.57
CA HIS A 377 3.68 -41.98 -12.95
C HIS A 377 2.73 -41.02 -13.68
N SER A 378 1.42 -41.11 -13.42
CA SER A 378 0.44 -40.18 -14.00
C SER A 378 0.64 -38.76 -13.47
N ILE A 379 0.71 -38.60 -12.15
CA ILE A 379 0.90 -37.31 -11.48
C ILE A 379 2.22 -36.66 -11.91
N VAL A 380 3.32 -37.40 -11.88
CA VAL A 380 4.65 -36.88 -12.28
C VAL A 380 4.64 -36.45 -13.75
N ARG A 381 4.07 -37.25 -14.66
CA ARG A 381 3.97 -36.87 -16.08
C ARG A 381 3.13 -35.62 -16.29
N ALA A 382 2.00 -35.53 -15.60
CA ALA A 382 1.11 -34.39 -15.65
C ALA A 382 1.83 -33.10 -15.19
N TYR A 383 2.46 -33.11 -14.01
CA TYR A 383 3.14 -31.92 -13.49
C TYR A 383 4.47 -31.60 -14.17
N THR A 384 5.18 -32.60 -14.67
CA THR A 384 6.34 -32.34 -15.54
C THR A 384 5.89 -31.65 -16.83
N SER A 385 4.80 -32.12 -17.44
CA SER A 385 4.25 -31.48 -18.66
C SER A 385 3.72 -30.07 -18.38
N LEU A 386 3.11 -29.85 -17.21
CA LEU A 386 2.72 -28.51 -16.75
C LEU A 386 3.93 -27.58 -16.67
N PHE A 387 4.99 -28.03 -15.99
CA PHE A 387 6.20 -27.26 -15.78
C PHE A 387 6.95 -26.99 -17.10
N GLU A 388 7.20 -28.02 -17.91
CA GLU A 388 7.87 -27.89 -19.20
C GLU A 388 7.08 -27.04 -20.20
N GLY A 389 5.74 -27.11 -20.16
CA GLY A 389 4.89 -26.24 -20.97
C GLY A 389 4.90 -24.78 -20.53
N ALA A 390 5.12 -24.52 -19.24
CA ALA A 390 5.17 -23.17 -18.68
C ALA A 390 6.55 -22.52 -18.85
N PHE A 391 7.63 -23.25 -18.53
CA PHE A 391 8.99 -22.70 -18.43
C PHE A 391 9.95 -23.24 -19.50
N GLY A 392 9.62 -24.35 -20.16
CA GLY A 392 10.54 -25.10 -20.99
C GLY A 392 11.25 -26.21 -20.21
N SER A 393 11.79 -27.18 -20.94
CA SER A 393 12.57 -28.27 -20.35
C SER A 393 13.99 -27.77 -20.02
N PRO A 394 14.44 -27.83 -18.75
CA PRO A 394 15.78 -27.35 -18.39
C PRO A 394 16.89 -28.02 -19.19
N ALA A 395 16.75 -29.31 -19.48
CA ALA A 395 17.71 -30.07 -20.28
C ALA A 395 17.82 -29.53 -21.71
N ARG A 396 16.68 -29.23 -22.37
CA ARG A 396 16.67 -28.66 -23.72
C ARG A 396 17.21 -27.23 -23.76
N ILE A 397 16.94 -26.44 -22.74
CA ILE A 397 17.47 -25.07 -22.64
C ILE A 397 19.00 -25.12 -22.53
N VAL A 398 19.54 -25.97 -21.64
CA VAL A 398 20.99 -26.14 -21.48
C VAL A 398 21.62 -26.69 -22.77
N GLU A 399 20.98 -27.66 -23.43
CA GLU A 399 21.46 -28.17 -24.72
C GLU A 399 21.47 -27.07 -25.79
N GLY A 400 20.40 -26.29 -25.89
CA GLY A 400 20.30 -25.19 -26.84
C GLY A 400 21.39 -24.14 -26.62
N PHE A 401 21.69 -23.79 -25.36
CA PHE A 401 22.84 -22.92 -25.06
C PHE A 401 24.17 -23.57 -25.44
N ARG A 402 24.36 -24.87 -25.17
CA ARG A 402 25.58 -25.59 -25.54
C ARG A 402 25.80 -25.56 -27.05
N VAL A 403 24.79 -25.92 -27.84
CA VAL A 403 24.83 -25.91 -29.31
C VAL A 403 25.11 -24.49 -29.80
N PHE A 404 24.39 -23.48 -29.29
CA PHE A 404 24.63 -22.08 -29.67
C PHE A 404 26.08 -21.64 -29.42
N PHE A 405 26.67 -21.98 -28.27
CA PHE A 405 28.07 -21.62 -27.97
C PHE A 405 29.09 -22.43 -28.78
N GLN A 406 28.73 -23.61 -29.30
CA GLN A 406 29.64 -24.47 -30.09
C GLN A 406 29.56 -24.21 -31.59
N THR A 407 28.36 -24.06 -32.14
CA THR A 407 28.11 -23.99 -33.59
C THR A 407 27.61 -22.62 -34.05
N GLY A 408 27.11 -21.79 -33.12
CA GLY A 408 26.43 -20.53 -33.43
C GLY A 408 24.97 -20.71 -33.89
N GLU A 409 24.47 -21.95 -33.98
CA GLU A 409 23.09 -22.24 -34.39
C GLU A 409 22.08 -21.93 -33.28
N THR A 410 20.94 -21.34 -33.65
CA THR A 410 19.93 -20.87 -32.70
C THR A 410 18.72 -21.78 -32.57
N ASP A 411 18.51 -22.73 -33.48
CA ASP A 411 17.24 -23.47 -33.58
C ASP A 411 16.90 -24.26 -32.31
N GLU A 412 17.88 -24.97 -31.75
CA GLU A 412 17.71 -25.72 -30.49
C GLU A 412 17.48 -24.80 -29.28
N LEU A 413 18.13 -23.63 -29.26
CA LEU A 413 17.93 -22.62 -28.22
C LEU A 413 16.52 -22.05 -28.28
N LEU A 414 16.06 -21.67 -29.47
CA LEU A 414 14.71 -21.13 -29.71
C LEU A 414 13.65 -22.18 -29.37
N ALA A 415 13.84 -23.43 -29.76
CA ALA A 415 12.97 -24.54 -29.39
C ALA A 415 12.90 -24.76 -27.87
N GLY A 416 14.04 -24.60 -27.17
CA GLY A 416 14.14 -24.70 -25.71
C GLY A 416 13.39 -23.60 -24.97
N ILE A 417 13.49 -22.34 -25.43
CA ILE A 417 12.84 -21.18 -24.78
C ILE A 417 11.40 -20.96 -25.23
N ARG A 418 10.96 -21.60 -26.32
CA ARG A 418 9.62 -21.41 -26.89
C ARG A 418 8.48 -21.50 -25.85
N PRO A 419 8.43 -22.50 -24.94
CA PRO A 419 7.37 -22.56 -23.94
C PRO A 419 7.34 -21.33 -23.02
N LEU A 420 8.50 -20.83 -22.60
CA LEU A 420 8.61 -19.61 -21.80
C LEU A 420 8.06 -18.38 -22.56
N THR A 421 8.44 -18.24 -23.83
CA THR A 421 7.95 -17.12 -24.66
C THR A 421 6.44 -17.19 -24.90
N GLU A 422 5.89 -18.39 -25.05
CA GLU A 422 4.46 -18.62 -25.20
C GLU A 422 3.69 -18.30 -23.91
N SER A 423 4.23 -18.66 -22.74
CA SER A 423 3.68 -18.27 -21.44
C SER A 423 3.60 -16.75 -21.26
N LEU A 424 4.66 -16.02 -21.63
CA LEU A 424 4.68 -14.56 -21.59
C LEU A 424 3.68 -13.95 -22.57
N ARG A 425 3.57 -14.51 -23.77
CA ARG A 425 2.57 -14.10 -24.77
C ARG A 425 1.15 -14.29 -24.23
N ILE A 426 0.84 -15.44 -23.63
CA ILE A 426 -0.48 -15.73 -23.04
C ILE A 426 -0.76 -14.83 -21.82
N ALA A 427 0.25 -14.51 -21.02
CA ALA A 427 0.12 -13.62 -19.86
C ALA A 427 -0.18 -12.16 -20.25
N THR A 428 0.28 -11.71 -21.43
CA THR A 428 0.18 -10.31 -21.87
C THR A 428 -1.25 -9.75 -21.86
N PRO A 429 -2.26 -10.39 -22.51
CA PRO A 429 -3.64 -9.92 -22.44
C PRO A 429 -4.23 -10.02 -21.02
N TYR A 430 -3.82 -10.99 -20.20
CA TYR A 430 -4.20 -11.05 -18.78
C TYR A 430 -3.67 -9.87 -17.96
N ILE A 431 -2.49 -9.33 -18.26
CA ILE A 431 -1.96 -8.15 -17.58
C ILE A 431 -2.86 -6.95 -17.86
N PHE A 432 -3.18 -6.68 -19.13
CA PHE A 432 -4.07 -5.58 -19.53
C PHE A 432 -5.48 -5.73 -18.93
N ALA A 433 -6.11 -6.89 -19.10
CA ALA A 433 -7.45 -7.15 -18.60
C ALA A 433 -7.49 -7.14 -17.05
N GLY A 434 -6.49 -7.71 -16.39
CA GLY A 434 -6.35 -7.67 -14.94
C GLY A 434 -6.21 -6.23 -14.42
N LEU A 435 -5.44 -5.39 -15.10
CA LEU A 435 -5.29 -3.97 -14.75
C LEU A 435 -6.60 -3.22 -14.96
N ALA A 436 -7.34 -3.53 -16.04
CA ALA A 436 -8.66 -2.97 -16.30
C ALA A 436 -9.60 -3.22 -15.12
N VAL A 437 -9.73 -4.47 -14.68
CA VAL A 437 -10.62 -4.84 -13.58
C VAL A 437 -10.13 -4.25 -12.25
N ALA A 438 -8.82 -4.32 -11.97
CA ALA A 438 -8.23 -3.74 -10.77
C ALA A 438 -8.45 -2.22 -10.65
N LEU A 439 -8.37 -1.49 -11.76
CA LEU A 439 -8.66 -0.06 -11.80
C LEU A 439 -10.13 0.23 -11.44
N GLY A 440 -11.06 -0.58 -11.97
CA GLY A 440 -12.48 -0.52 -11.60
C GLY A 440 -12.68 -0.74 -10.09
N PHE A 441 -12.07 -1.78 -9.53
CA PHE A 441 -12.15 -2.08 -8.09
C PHE A 441 -11.61 -0.96 -7.22
N ARG A 442 -10.55 -0.26 -7.65
CA ARG A 442 -10.01 0.91 -6.93
C ARG A 442 -10.99 2.09 -6.87
N CYS A 443 -11.94 2.17 -7.80
CA CYS A 443 -13.04 3.14 -7.77
C CYS A 443 -14.32 2.59 -7.09
N GLY A 444 -14.28 1.36 -6.54
CA GLY A 444 -15.45 0.69 -5.97
C GLY A 444 -16.43 0.16 -7.01
N LEU A 445 -15.98 -0.06 -8.26
CA LEU A 445 -16.80 -0.53 -9.38
C LEU A 445 -16.45 -1.95 -9.76
N PHE A 446 -17.45 -2.80 -9.93
CA PHE A 446 -17.25 -4.19 -10.33
C PHE A 446 -17.50 -4.38 -11.84
N ASN A 447 -16.46 -4.15 -12.65
CA ASN A 447 -16.54 -4.20 -14.11
C ASN A 447 -16.44 -5.63 -14.66
N ILE A 448 -17.56 -6.35 -14.72
CA ILE A 448 -17.65 -7.67 -15.40
C ILE A 448 -17.61 -7.52 -16.93
N GLY A 449 -17.76 -6.30 -17.42
CA GLY A 449 -17.81 -5.93 -18.83
C GLY A 449 -16.47 -5.98 -19.55
N ALA A 450 -15.38 -6.29 -18.84
CA ALA A 450 -14.04 -6.32 -19.41
C ALA A 450 -13.96 -7.25 -20.63
N GLU A 451 -14.73 -8.35 -20.66
CA GLU A 451 -14.79 -9.26 -21.81
C GLU A 451 -15.40 -8.59 -23.05
N GLY A 452 -16.52 -7.88 -22.91
CA GLY A 452 -17.13 -7.15 -24.02
C GLY A 452 -16.28 -5.97 -24.48
N GLN A 453 -15.62 -5.29 -23.54
CA GLN A 453 -14.68 -4.20 -23.83
C GLN A 453 -13.45 -4.69 -24.59
N TYR A 454 -12.93 -5.87 -24.23
CA TYR A 454 -11.90 -6.59 -24.99
C TYR A 454 -12.35 -6.90 -26.41
N PHE A 455 -13.59 -7.38 -26.59
CA PHE A 455 -14.16 -7.69 -27.90
C PHE A 455 -14.30 -6.46 -28.79
N ILE A 456 -14.85 -5.37 -28.25
CA ILE A 456 -15.08 -4.12 -28.97
C ILE A 456 -13.74 -3.43 -29.28
N GLY A 457 -12.75 -3.52 -28.39
CA GLY A 457 -11.39 -3.06 -28.68
C GLY A 457 -10.71 -3.88 -29.79
N GLY A 458 -10.93 -5.20 -29.83
CA GLY A 458 -10.53 -6.04 -30.95
C GLY A 458 -11.17 -5.62 -32.28
N LEU A 459 -12.49 -5.39 -32.29
CA LEU A 459 -13.22 -4.90 -33.46
C LEU A 459 -12.72 -3.54 -33.96
N ALA A 460 -12.51 -2.59 -33.05
CA ALA A 460 -12.04 -1.26 -33.42
C ALA A 460 -10.61 -1.30 -33.98
N SER A 461 -9.72 -2.11 -33.36
CA SER A 461 -8.34 -2.25 -33.82
C SER A 461 -8.24 -3.01 -35.16
N VAL A 462 -9.02 -4.08 -35.36
CA VAL A 462 -9.05 -4.80 -36.64
C VAL A 462 -9.62 -3.93 -37.75
N PHE A 463 -10.68 -3.16 -37.47
CA PHE A 463 -11.31 -2.26 -38.43
C PHE A 463 -10.29 -1.25 -38.97
N VAL A 464 -9.58 -0.56 -38.10
CA VAL A 464 -8.51 0.37 -38.51
C VAL A 464 -7.41 -0.38 -39.26
N GLY A 465 -6.98 -1.52 -38.72
CA GLY A 465 -5.88 -2.32 -39.26
C GLY A 465 -6.07 -2.78 -40.71
N TYR A 466 -7.30 -3.12 -41.13
CA TYR A 466 -7.57 -3.54 -42.51
C TYR A 466 -8.10 -2.41 -43.42
N SER A 467 -8.87 -1.46 -42.88
CA SER A 467 -9.57 -0.45 -43.69
C SER A 467 -8.63 0.65 -44.18
N ILE A 468 -7.63 1.02 -43.38
CA ILE A 468 -6.67 2.06 -43.73
C ILE A 468 -5.45 1.41 -44.41
N LYS A 469 -5.17 1.82 -45.64
CA LYS A 469 -4.09 1.26 -46.48
C LYS A 469 -3.06 2.34 -46.80
N GLY A 470 -1.80 1.92 -47.00
CA GLY A 470 -0.72 2.80 -47.45
C GLY A 470 -0.05 3.65 -46.36
N LEU A 471 -0.46 3.54 -45.09
CA LEU A 471 0.22 4.21 -43.98
C LEU A 471 1.48 3.44 -43.54
N PRO A 472 2.56 4.16 -43.17
CA PRO A 472 3.75 3.54 -42.59
C PRO A 472 3.46 3.02 -41.18
N TRP A 473 4.25 2.04 -40.73
CA TRP A 473 3.98 1.30 -39.50
C TRP A 473 3.94 2.17 -38.24
N PHE A 474 4.80 3.20 -38.17
CA PHE A 474 4.88 4.12 -37.02
C PHE A 474 3.66 5.03 -36.87
N ILE A 475 2.77 5.10 -37.87
CA ILE A 475 1.47 5.78 -37.77
C ILE A 475 0.35 4.76 -37.64
N HIS A 476 0.37 3.73 -38.50
CA HIS A 476 -0.73 2.78 -38.58
C HIS A 476 -0.89 1.96 -37.30
N LEU A 477 0.19 1.45 -36.73
CA LEU A 477 0.15 0.65 -35.50
C LEU A 477 -0.33 1.46 -34.30
N PRO A 478 0.21 2.65 -33.98
CA PRO A 478 -0.32 3.48 -32.90
C PRO A 478 -1.79 3.87 -33.10
N LEU A 479 -2.22 4.12 -34.33
CA LEU A 479 -3.61 4.42 -34.64
C LEU A 479 -4.52 3.21 -34.38
N ALA A 480 -4.13 2.01 -34.78
CA ALA A 480 -4.88 0.78 -34.53
C ALA A 480 -4.95 0.44 -33.03
N LEU A 481 -3.86 0.63 -32.28
CA LEU A 481 -3.82 0.48 -30.82
C LEU A 481 -4.72 1.51 -30.14
N ALA A 482 -4.65 2.78 -30.56
CA ALA A 482 -5.49 3.86 -30.04
C ALA A 482 -6.97 3.62 -30.33
N ALA A 483 -7.32 3.07 -31.50
CA ALA A 483 -8.68 2.68 -31.85
C ALA A 483 -9.19 1.56 -30.95
N GLY A 484 -8.37 0.53 -30.67
CA GLY A 484 -8.75 -0.53 -29.74
C GLY A 484 -8.96 -0.03 -28.30
N MET A 485 -8.05 0.82 -27.82
CA MET A 485 -8.18 1.48 -26.52
C MET A 485 -9.44 2.37 -26.46
N ALA A 486 -9.69 3.18 -27.49
CA ALA A 486 -10.86 4.05 -27.56
C ALA A 486 -12.16 3.23 -27.64
N GLY A 487 -12.20 2.16 -28.42
CA GLY A 487 -13.37 1.28 -28.53
C GLY A 487 -13.76 0.67 -27.18
N GLY A 488 -12.80 0.09 -26.47
CA GLY A 488 -13.04 -0.44 -25.13
C GLY A 488 -13.44 0.65 -24.12
N ALA A 489 -12.78 1.81 -24.16
CA ALA A 489 -13.08 2.94 -23.27
C ALA A 489 -14.48 3.50 -23.48
N LEU A 490 -14.89 3.68 -24.75
CA LEU A 490 -16.23 4.12 -25.11
C LEU A 490 -17.29 3.11 -24.64
N TRP A 491 -17.04 1.81 -24.83
CA TRP A 491 -17.98 0.76 -24.42
C TRP A 491 -18.19 0.73 -22.90
N ALA A 492 -17.10 0.78 -22.13
CA ALA A 492 -17.16 0.82 -20.68
C ALA A 492 -17.80 2.12 -20.14
N SER A 493 -17.57 3.24 -20.83
CA SER A 493 -18.12 4.54 -20.46
C SER A 493 -19.65 4.56 -20.47
N ILE A 494 -20.31 3.72 -21.28
CA ILE A 494 -21.78 3.58 -21.26
C ILE A 494 -22.24 3.14 -19.86
N ALA A 495 -21.66 2.06 -19.32
CA ALA A 495 -21.99 1.58 -17.99
C ALA A 495 -21.58 2.59 -16.91
N GLY A 496 -20.43 3.24 -17.05
CA GLY A 496 -19.96 4.28 -16.14
C GLY A 496 -20.89 5.49 -16.09
N PHE A 497 -21.37 5.95 -17.24
CA PHE A 497 -22.32 7.05 -17.35
C PHE A 497 -23.66 6.70 -16.72
N LEU A 498 -24.21 5.52 -17.02
CA LEU A 498 -25.47 5.04 -16.42
C LEU A 498 -25.33 4.95 -14.89
N LYS A 499 -24.25 4.36 -14.38
CA LYS A 499 -23.97 4.31 -12.94
C LYS A 499 -23.87 5.71 -12.32
N ALA A 500 -23.13 6.61 -12.95
CA ALA A 500 -22.86 7.95 -12.44
C ALA A 500 -24.10 8.85 -12.43
N ARG A 501 -25.02 8.69 -13.41
CA ARG A 501 -26.19 9.55 -13.58
C ARG A 501 -27.46 8.99 -12.95
N THR A 502 -27.73 7.71 -13.11
CA THR A 502 -28.99 7.09 -12.68
C THR A 502 -28.83 6.18 -11.48
N GLY A 503 -27.59 5.84 -11.09
CA GLY A 503 -27.32 4.87 -10.03
C GLY A 503 -27.50 3.41 -10.47
N ALA A 504 -27.77 3.16 -11.75
CA ALA A 504 -27.92 1.81 -12.29
C ALA A 504 -26.70 0.94 -11.96
N HIS A 505 -26.94 -0.31 -11.56
CA HIS A 505 -25.89 -1.19 -11.07
C HIS A 505 -24.94 -1.58 -12.21
N GLU A 506 -23.66 -1.26 -12.05
CA GLU A 506 -22.63 -1.44 -13.07
C GLU A 506 -22.43 -2.91 -13.42
N VAL A 507 -22.54 -3.83 -12.46
CA VAL A 507 -22.50 -5.28 -12.71
C VAL A 507 -23.54 -5.71 -13.75
N ILE A 508 -24.82 -5.38 -13.55
CA ILE A 508 -25.89 -5.78 -14.47
C ILE A 508 -25.67 -5.14 -15.83
N ASN A 509 -25.39 -3.83 -15.86
CA ASN A 509 -25.18 -3.09 -17.09
C ASN A 509 -24.01 -3.66 -17.90
N THR A 510 -22.90 -3.99 -17.23
CA THR A 510 -21.71 -4.51 -17.90
C THR A 510 -21.88 -5.95 -18.38
N ILE A 511 -22.63 -6.80 -17.65
CA ILE A 511 -23.02 -8.12 -18.14
C ILE A 511 -23.90 -7.99 -19.40
N MET A 512 -24.91 -7.12 -19.38
CA MET A 512 -25.78 -6.90 -20.54
C MET A 512 -24.99 -6.35 -21.75
N LEU A 513 -24.06 -5.43 -21.51
CA LEU A 513 -23.20 -4.88 -22.55
C LEU A 513 -22.22 -5.91 -23.14
N ASN A 514 -21.85 -6.97 -22.42
CA ASN A 514 -21.10 -8.09 -23.00
C ASN A 514 -21.92 -8.81 -24.06
N TYR A 515 -23.17 -9.17 -23.74
CA TYR A 515 -24.05 -9.82 -24.72
C TYR A 515 -24.30 -8.96 -25.94
N ILE A 516 -24.50 -7.64 -25.74
CA ILE A 516 -24.66 -6.69 -26.85
C ILE A 516 -23.37 -6.64 -27.68
N ALA A 517 -22.19 -6.62 -27.06
CA ALA A 517 -20.91 -6.63 -27.78
C ALA A 517 -20.75 -7.89 -28.63
N PHE A 518 -21.09 -9.06 -28.10
CA PHE A 518 -21.03 -10.32 -28.83
C PHE A 518 -21.99 -10.33 -30.01
N ARG A 519 -23.25 -9.91 -29.83
CA ARG A 519 -24.23 -9.83 -30.92
C ARG A 519 -23.88 -8.78 -31.97
N LEU A 520 -23.28 -7.67 -31.56
CA LEU A 520 -22.77 -6.67 -32.47
C LEU A 520 -21.62 -7.24 -33.32
N ALA A 521 -20.69 -7.96 -32.69
CA ALA A 521 -19.60 -8.61 -33.41
C ALA A 521 -20.10 -9.69 -34.37
N ASP A 522 -21.05 -10.52 -33.94
CA ASP A 522 -21.72 -11.52 -34.77
C ASP A 522 -22.31 -10.84 -36.02
N TYR A 523 -23.07 -9.76 -35.84
CA TYR A 523 -23.67 -8.99 -36.95
C TYR A 523 -22.61 -8.38 -37.90
N LEU A 524 -21.49 -7.91 -37.37
CA LEU A 524 -20.44 -7.29 -38.17
C LEU A 524 -19.62 -8.32 -38.96
N LEU A 525 -19.37 -9.50 -38.39
CA LEU A 525 -18.47 -10.52 -38.92
C LEU A 525 -19.20 -11.66 -39.65
N GLN A 526 -20.51 -11.83 -39.46
CA GLN A 526 -21.30 -12.82 -40.21
C GLN A 526 -21.07 -12.70 -41.71
N VAL A 527 -21.19 -13.80 -42.44
CA VAL A 527 -20.98 -13.81 -43.91
C VAL A 527 -21.92 -12.81 -44.57
N GLY A 528 -21.36 -11.85 -45.32
CA GLY A 528 -22.11 -10.74 -45.93
C GLY A 528 -22.30 -9.52 -45.01
N GLY A 529 -21.82 -9.59 -43.77
CA GLY A 529 -21.84 -8.49 -42.80
C GLY A 529 -20.81 -7.40 -43.12
N PRO A 530 -20.95 -6.19 -42.53
CA PRO A 530 -20.15 -5.01 -42.86
C PRO A 530 -18.63 -5.15 -42.72
N MET A 531 -18.16 -6.02 -41.81
CA MET A 531 -16.73 -6.25 -41.56
C MET A 531 -16.29 -7.66 -41.99
N SER A 532 -17.15 -8.41 -42.68
CA SER A 532 -16.80 -9.74 -43.17
C SER A 532 -15.80 -9.69 -44.33
N ARG A 533 -14.94 -10.70 -44.42
CA ARG A 533 -13.98 -10.84 -45.50
C ARG A 533 -14.72 -11.12 -46.82
N PRO A 534 -14.55 -10.28 -47.85
CA PRO A 534 -15.19 -10.51 -49.14
C PRO A 534 -14.77 -11.85 -49.74
N GLY A 535 -15.73 -12.68 -50.14
CA GLY A 535 -15.49 -13.97 -50.80
C GLY A 535 -15.06 -15.12 -49.88
N ASP A 536 -15.08 -14.95 -48.55
CA ASP A 536 -14.88 -16.04 -47.59
C ASP A 536 -16.23 -16.56 -47.08
N PHE A 537 -16.34 -17.87 -46.85
CA PHE A 537 -17.53 -18.51 -46.28
C PHE A 537 -17.50 -18.56 -44.75
N ARG A 538 -16.37 -18.18 -44.15
CA ARG A 538 -16.21 -18.10 -42.70
C ARG A 538 -16.54 -16.69 -42.22
N PRO A 539 -17.21 -16.55 -41.06
CA PRO A 539 -17.48 -15.25 -40.47
C PRO A 539 -16.21 -14.67 -39.83
N ILE A 540 -15.33 -14.10 -40.65
CA ILE A 540 -14.06 -13.50 -40.22
C ILE A 540 -13.88 -12.15 -40.89
N SER A 541 -13.07 -11.29 -40.29
CA SER A 541 -12.66 -10.04 -40.93
C SER A 541 -11.55 -10.24 -41.97
N PRO A 542 -11.35 -9.24 -42.86
CA PRO A 542 -10.13 -9.16 -43.66
C PRO A 542 -8.87 -9.20 -42.78
N GLU A 543 -7.77 -9.68 -43.34
CA GLU A 543 -6.47 -9.60 -42.69
C GLU A 543 -6.02 -8.13 -42.62
N ILE A 544 -5.45 -7.74 -41.48
CA ILE A 544 -4.94 -6.37 -41.29
C ILE A 544 -3.69 -6.14 -42.15
N GLN A 545 -3.37 -4.88 -42.42
CA GLN A 545 -2.13 -4.54 -43.14
C GLN A 545 -0.90 -4.85 -42.29
N ARG A 546 0.20 -5.26 -42.93
CA ARG A 546 1.49 -5.50 -42.26
C ARG A 546 2.00 -4.30 -41.46
N SER A 547 1.66 -3.07 -41.87
CA SER A 547 2.03 -1.86 -41.13
C SER A 547 1.28 -1.71 -39.79
N ALA A 548 0.20 -2.44 -39.56
CA ALA A 548 -0.53 -2.48 -38.29
C ALA A 548 -0.06 -3.63 -37.37
N TYR A 549 0.89 -4.48 -37.78
CA TYR A 549 1.33 -5.61 -36.98
C TYR A 549 2.13 -5.11 -35.78
N LEU A 550 1.88 -5.69 -34.60
CA LEU A 550 2.78 -5.49 -33.47
C LEU A 550 4.15 -6.12 -33.81
N PRO A 551 5.27 -5.40 -33.59
CA PRO A 551 6.60 -5.94 -33.86
C PRO A 551 6.84 -7.21 -33.05
N GLN A 552 7.25 -8.28 -33.73
CA GLN A 552 7.65 -9.54 -33.11
C GLN A 552 9.09 -9.42 -32.62
N PHE A 553 9.41 -10.01 -31.46
CA PHE A 553 10.80 -10.04 -30.98
C PHE A 553 11.68 -10.99 -31.78
N PHE A 554 11.08 -12.02 -32.36
CA PHE A 554 11.75 -13.03 -33.19
C PHE A 554 11.11 -13.05 -34.58
N PRO A 555 11.29 -11.99 -35.41
CA PRO A 555 10.58 -11.86 -36.69
C PRO A 555 10.96 -12.94 -37.72
N ASN A 556 12.11 -13.58 -37.55
CA ASN A 556 12.62 -14.61 -38.46
C ASN A 556 12.16 -16.04 -38.09
N ASP A 557 11.53 -16.23 -36.91
CA ASP A 557 11.06 -17.54 -36.44
C ASP A 557 9.55 -17.51 -36.16
N PRO A 558 8.72 -18.08 -37.06
CA PRO A 558 7.27 -18.13 -36.89
C PRO A 558 6.81 -18.95 -35.67
N SER A 559 7.69 -19.78 -35.08
CA SER A 559 7.36 -20.63 -33.94
C SER A 559 7.28 -19.85 -32.62
N ILE A 560 7.90 -18.67 -32.54
CA ILE A 560 7.87 -17.75 -31.40
C ILE A 560 7.01 -16.54 -31.75
N ARG A 561 5.86 -16.45 -31.07
CA ARG A 561 4.85 -15.38 -31.30
C ARG A 561 4.91 -14.27 -30.24
N LEU A 562 6.04 -14.15 -29.55
CA LEU A 562 6.23 -13.12 -28.54
C LEU A 562 6.48 -11.77 -29.23
N ASN A 563 5.67 -10.78 -28.87
CA ASN A 563 5.63 -9.49 -29.53
C ASN A 563 5.77 -8.32 -28.54
N ALA A 564 5.98 -7.11 -29.07
CA ALA A 564 6.17 -5.88 -28.32
C ALA A 564 4.98 -5.51 -27.41
N GLY A 565 3.83 -6.18 -27.54
CA GLY A 565 2.71 -6.07 -26.62
C GLY A 565 3.07 -6.34 -25.16
N LEU A 566 4.05 -7.21 -24.89
CA LEU A 566 4.55 -7.42 -23.54
C LEU A 566 5.14 -6.13 -22.95
N LEU A 567 5.90 -5.35 -23.74
CA LEU A 567 6.46 -4.07 -23.29
C LEU A 567 5.37 -3.04 -23.06
N LEU A 568 4.34 -3.01 -23.92
CA LEU A 568 3.17 -2.17 -23.73
C LEU A 568 2.40 -2.55 -22.46
N ALA A 569 2.30 -3.84 -22.13
CA ALA A 569 1.66 -4.31 -20.90
C ALA A 569 2.45 -3.89 -19.65
N LEU A 570 3.78 -4.03 -19.68
CA LEU A 570 4.64 -3.57 -18.59
C LEU A 570 4.58 -2.04 -18.42
N LEU A 571 4.54 -1.30 -19.53
CA LEU A 571 4.32 0.14 -19.51
C LEU A 571 2.95 0.48 -18.91
N ALA A 572 1.89 -0.26 -19.27
CA ALA A 572 0.56 -0.07 -18.67
C ALA A 572 0.55 -0.35 -17.17
N VAL A 573 1.27 -1.38 -16.67
CA VAL A 573 1.44 -1.61 -15.22
C VAL A 573 2.05 -0.39 -14.55
N PHE A 574 3.13 0.15 -15.12
CA PHE A 574 3.79 1.35 -14.61
C PHE A 574 2.86 2.57 -14.63
N LEU A 575 2.18 2.82 -15.75
CA LEU A 575 1.27 3.97 -15.92
C LEU A 575 0.07 3.89 -14.98
N VAL A 576 -0.53 2.72 -14.80
CA VAL A 576 -1.64 2.53 -13.87
C VAL A 576 -1.18 2.68 -12.42
N TYR A 577 0.02 2.17 -12.09
CA TYR A 577 0.63 2.40 -10.77
C TYR A 577 0.87 3.89 -10.50
N PHE A 578 1.49 4.58 -11.45
CA PHE A 578 1.75 6.01 -11.36
C PHE A 578 0.44 6.79 -11.24
N LEU A 579 -0.55 6.52 -12.09
CA LEU A 579 -1.87 7.12 -12.02
C LEU A 579 -2.46 6.96 -10.63
N LEU A 580 -2.60 5.73 -10.12
CA LEU A 580 -3.29 5.45 -8.86
C LEU A 580 -2.58 5.99 -7.61
N PHE A 581 -1.24 5.96 -7.58
CA PHE A 581 -0.47 6.22 -6.37
C PHE A 581 0.37 7.50 -6.40
N LYS A 582 0.54 8.13 -7.56
CA LYS A 582 1.38 9.32 -7.75
C LYS A 582 0.64 10.52 -8.35
N THR A 583 -0.66 10.41 -8.67
CA THR A 583 -1.46 11.53 -9.19
C THR A 583 -2.66 11.87 -8.30
N THR A 584 -3.15 13.11 -8.43
CA THR A 584 -4.39 13.58 -7.78
C THR A 584 -5.62 12.82 -8.27
N ILE A 585 -5.69 12.55 -9.58
CA ILE A 585 -6.76 11.74 -10.18
C ILE A 585 -6.81 10.34 -9.53
N GLY A 586 -5.67 9.70 -9.35
CA GLY A 586 -5.61 8.40 -8.67
C GLY A 586 -6.01 8.45 -7.21
N PHE A 587 -5.66 9.52 -6.51
CA PHE A 587 -6.15 9.77 -5.15
C PHE A 587 -7.67 9.91 -5.12
N GLU A 588 -8.25 10.69 -6.04
CA GLU A 588 -9.70 10.86 -6.15
C GLU A 588 -10.42 9.53 -6.44
N ILE A 589 -9.93 8.75 -7.41
CA ILE A 589 -10.46 7.42 -7.74
C ILE A 589 -10.47 6.53 -6.50
N ARG A 590 -9.35 6.44 -5.78
CA ARG A 590 -9.24 5.63 -4.56
C ARG A 590 -10.11 6.15 -3.42
N ALA A 591 -10.23 7.47 -3.26
CA ALA A 591 -11.09 8.09 -2.26
C ALA A 591 -12.57 7.81 -2.53
N VAL A 592 -12.99 7.91 -3.80
CA VAL A 592 -14.35 7.54 -4.23
C VAL A 592 -14.61 6.07 -4.00
N GLY A 593 -13.67 5.18 -4.33
CA GLY A 593 -13.81 3.74 -4.08
C GLY A 593 -13.89 3.39 -2.60
N ALA A 594 -13.14 4.08 -1.74
CA ALA A 594 -13.17 3.86 -0.30
C ALA A 594 -14.47 4.37 0.34
N ASN A 595 -14.88 5.60 0.03
CA ASN A 595 -16.13 6.16 0.53
C ASN A 595 -16.65 7.31 -0.36
N PRO A 596 -17.63 7.05 -1.25
CA PRO A 596 -18.17 8.07 -2.14
C PRO A 596 -18.83 9.26 -1.40
N ARG A 597 -19.40 9.02 -0.22
CA ARG A 597 -20.05 10.07 0.58
C ARG A 597 -19.00 11.01 1.17
N ALA A 598 -17.95 10.46 1.77
CA ALA A 598 -16.83 11.24 2.29
C ALA A 598 -16.09 11.99 1.16
N ALA A 599 -15.86 11.34 0.02
CA ALA A 599 -15.26 11.96 -1.16
C ALA A 599 -16.08 13.17 -1.64
N ARG A 600 -17.41 13.06 -1.70
CA ARG A 600 -18.29 14.17 -2.06
C ARG A 600 -18.20 15.33 -1.07
N THR A 601 -18.17 15.05 0.24
CA THR A 601 -18.02 16.08 1.27
C THR A 601 -16.67 16.79 1.19
N ALA A 602 -15.62 16.09 0.74
CA ALA A 602 -14.30 16.66 0.49
C ALA A 602 -14.18 17.41 -0.87
N GLY A 603 -15.28 17.59 -1.61
CA GLY A 603 -15.31 18.30 -2.90
C GLY A 603 -14.93 17.45 -4.11
N ILE A 604 -14.71 16.14 -3.95
CA ILE A 604 -14.35 15.22 -5.04
C ILE A 604 -15.61 14.81 -5.81
N SER A 605 -15.60 14.99 -7.14
CA SER A 605 -16.72 14.60 -8.00
C SER A 605 -16.77 13.08 -8.19
N VAL A 606 -17.69 12.43 -7.47
CA VAL A 606 -17.94 10.98 -7.58
C VAL A 606 -18.31 10.57 -9.01
N ALA A 607 -19.21 11.33 -9.65
CA ALA A 607 -19.70 11.00 -10.99
C ALA A 607 -18.58 11.04 -12.05
N ARG A 608 -17.72 12.07 -12.00
CA ARG A 608 -16.58 12.21 -12.91
C ARG A 608 -15.60 11.05 -12.74
N ASN A 609 -15.29 10.70 -11.48
CA ASN A 609 -14.35 9.63 -11.17
C ASN A 609 -14.89 8.25 -11.58
N ILE A 610 -16.19 7.98 -11.42
CA ILE A 610 -16.82 6.73 -11.90
C ILE A 610 -16.71 6.61 -13.42
N MET A 611 -17.07 7.68 -14.16
CA MET A 611 -16.98 7.66 -15.63
C MET A 611 -15.53 7.51 -16.09
N LEU A 612 -14.60 8.23 -15.48
CA LEU A 612 -13.18 8.15 -15.80
C LEU A 612 -12.60 6.77 -15.51
N ALA A 613 -12.90 6.19 -14.34
CA ALA A 613 -12.43 4.87 -13.97
C ALA A 613 -12.97 3.80 -14.93
N MET A 614 -14.23 3.88 -15.34
CA MET A 614 -14.80 2.97 -16.34
C MET A 614 -14.18 3.16 -17.71
N ALA A 615 -13.99 4.39 -18.18
CA ALA A 615 -13.34 4.67 -19.46
C ALA A 615 -11.91 4.11 -19.51
N LEU A 616 -11.12 4.36 -18.47
CA LEU A 616 -9.75 3.85 -18.37
C LEU A 616 -9.71 2.32 -18.23
N SER A 617 -10.64 1.73 -17.47
CA SER A 617 -10.81 0.29 -17.34
C SER A 617 -11.11 -0.33 -18.71
N GLY A 618 -12.10 0.21 -19.42
CA GLY A 618 -12.44 -0.20 -20.77
C GLY A 618 -11.29 -0.05 -21.76
N GLY A 619 -10.52 1.03 -21.66
CA GLY A 619 -9.35 1.25 -22.52
C GLY A 619 -8.28 0.19 -22.34
N LEU A 620 -7.99 -0.20 -21.09
CA LEU A 620 -7.06 -1.29 -20.78
C LEU A 620 -7.58 -2.64 -21.28
N ALA A 621 -8.86 -2.94 -21.11
CA ALA A 621 -9.47 -4.15 -21.65
C ALA A 621 -9.45 -4.15 -23.20
N GLY A 622 -9.70 -3.01 -23.83
CA GLY A 622 -9.62 -2.84 -25.28
C GLY A 622 -8.20 -3.02 -25.82
N LEU A 623 -7.17 -2.61 -25.07
CA LEU A 623 -5.77 -2.89 -25.40
C LEU A 623 -5.44 -4.38 -25.34
N ALA A 624 -6.05 -5.15 -24.43
CA ALA A 624 -5.90 -6.61 -24.42
C ALA A 624 -6.45 -7.22 -25.72
N GLY A 625 -7.60 -6.74 -26.21
CA GLY A 625 -8.17 -7.17 -27.49
C GLY A 625 -7.31 -6.74 -28.69
N ALA A 626 -6.81 -5.50 -28.66
CA ALA A 626 -5.91 -4.99 -29.69
C ALA A 626 -4.60 -5.77 -29.75
N HIS A 627 -4.04 -6.20 -28.61
CA HIS A 627 -2.86 -7.05 -28.57
C HIS A 627 -3.09 -8.37 -29.34
N ASP A 628 -4.18 -9.07 -29.05
CA ASP A 628 -4.45 -10.37 -29.65
C ASP A 628 -4.71 -10.27 -31.15
N ILE A 629 -5.42 -9.22 -31.59
CA ILE A 629 -5.64 -8.97 -33.02
C ILE A 629 -4.36 -8.53 -33.71
N LEU A 630 -3.69 -7.49 -33.24
CA LEU A 630 -2.57 -6.87 -33.95
C LEU A 630 -1.27 -7.69 -33.85
N GLY A 631 -1.11 -8.49 -32.80
CA GLY A 631 0.13 -9.21 -32.50
C GLY A 631 0.08 -10.72 -32.65
N VAL A 632 -1.10 -11.34 -32.69
CA VAL A 632 -1.22 -12.81 -32.69
C VAL A 632 -2.07 -13.32 -33.85
N LEU A 633 -3.31 -12.83 -33.99
CA LEU A 633 -4.26 -13.39 -34.96
C LEU A 633 -4.19 -12.71 -36.33
N HIS A 634 -3.94 -11.39 -36.37
CA HIS A 634 -3.93 -10.54 -37.57
C HIS A 634 -5.26 -10.46 -38.35
N PHE A 635 -6.30 -11.11 -37.85
CA PHE A 635 -7.69 -10.98 -38.24
C PHE A 635 -8.56 -11.28 -37.02
N MET A 636 -9.82 -10.90 -37.08
CA MET A 636 -10.80 -11.18 -36.04
C MET A 636 -11.74 -12.33 -36.45
N PRO A 637 -11.82 -13.42 -35.65
CA PRO A 637 -12.80 -14.49 -35.82
C PRO A 637 -14.16 -14.16 -35.17
N ASN A 638 -15.28 -14.70 -35.69
CA ASN A 638 -16.63 -14.49 -35.14
C ASN A 638 -16.75 -14.87 -33.65
N ALA A 639 -16.07 -15.94 -33.25
CA ALA A 639 -16.05 -16.44 -31.89
C ALA A 639 -14.74 -16.06 -31.19
N PHE A 640 -14.41 -14.77 -31.16
CA PHE A 640 -13.27 -14.20 -30.41
C PHE A 640 -13.50 -14.25 -28.88
N PHE A 641 -14.17 -15.28 -28.37
CA PHE A 641 -14.44 -15.47 -26.95
C PHE A 641 -13.24 -16.17 -26.32
N SER A 642 -12.48 -15.43 -25.52
CA SER A 642 -11.22 -15.90 -24.94
C SER A 642 -11.33 -16.13 -23.43
N GLY A 643 -12.30 -15.48 -22.77
CA GLY A 643 -12.49 -15.52 -21.32
C GLY A 643 -11.52 -14.64 -20.54
N TYR A 644 -10.67 -13.86 -21.22
CA TYR A 644 -9.65 -13.02 -20.59
C TYR A 644 -10.25 -12.04 -19.58
N GLY A 645 -11.38 -11.43 -19.89
CA GLY A 645 -12.07 -10.45 -19.04
C GLY A 645 -12.69 -11.07 -17.79
N PHE A 646 -13.20 -12.30 -17.86
CA PHE A 646 -13.74 -13.01 -16.71
C PHE A 646 -12.64 -13.52 -15.77
N ASP A 647 -11.62 -14.18 -16.34
CA ASP A 647 -10.45 -14.64 -15.61
C ASP A 647 -9.73 -13.47 -14.90
N ALA A 648 -9.65 -12.31 -15.57
CA ALA A 648 -9.05 -11.10 -15.03
C ALA A 648 -9.67 -10.61 -13.71
N ILE A 649 -10.93 -10.96 -13.42
CA ILE A 649 -11.57 -10.65 -12.14
C ILE A 649 -10.84 -11.36 -11.00
N ALA A 650 -10.59 -12.66 -11.16
CA ALA A 650 -9.84 -13.43 -10.19
C ALA A 650 -8.40 -12.92 -10.04
N LEU A 651 -7.75 -12.54 -11.16
CA LEU A 651 -6.39 -12.00 -11.14
C LEU A 651 -6.30 -10.63 -10.44
N ALA A 652 -7.31 -9.77 -10.63
CA ALA A 652 -7.41 -8.50 -9.93
C ALA A 652 -7.61 -8.68 -8.42
N LEU A 653 -8.43 -9.65 -8.01
CA LEU A 653 -8.62 -10.00 -6.59
C LEU A 653 -7.34 -10.60 -5.99
N LEU A 654 -6.72 -11.53 -6.71
CA LEU A 654 -5.45 -12.16 -6.34
C LEU A 654 -4.33 -11.12 -6.16
N GLY A 655 -4.25 -10.17 -7.09
CA GLY A 655 -3.35 -9.02 -7.01
C GLY A 655 -3.76 -7.93 -6.02
N LYS A 656 -4.85 -8.12 -5.26
CA LYS A 656 -5.44 -7.14 -4.31
C LYS A 656 -5.64 -5.75 -4.93
N SER A 657 -6.03 -5.72 -6.21
CA SER A 657 -6.18 -4.50 -7.02
C SER A 657 -4.93 -3.60 -7.05
N HIS A 658 -3.74 -4.15 -6.77
CA HIS A 658 -2.47 -3.43 -6.88
C HIS A 658 -1.82 -3.78 -8.23
N PRO A 659 -1.38 -2.82 -9.06
CA PRO A 659 -0.89 -3.09 -10.43
C PRO A 659 0.25 -4.11 -10.50
N VAL A 660 1.20 -4.04 -9.56
CA VAL A 660 2.29 -5.04 -9.46
C VAL A 660 1.75 -6.41 -9.03
N GLY A 661 0.76 -6.47 -8.15
CA GLY A 661 0.13 -7.72 -7.75
C GLY A 661 -0.63 -8.37 -8.91
N VAL A 662 -1.30 -7.55 -9.73
CA VAL A 662 -1.97 -7.98 -10.97
C VAL A 662 -0.98 -8.52 -11.98
N LEU A 663 0.17 -7.86 -12.17
CA LEU A 663 1.23 -8.34 -13.05
C LEU A 663 1.69 -9.75 -12.63
N LEU A 664 1.98 -9.95 -11.34
CA LEU A 664 2.42 -11.25 -10.84
C LEU A 664 1.33 -12.32 -10.95
N ALA A 665 0.07 -11.96 -10.67
CA ALA A 665 -1.09 -12.84 -10.84
C ALA A 665 -1.28 -13.26 -12.30
N ALA A 666 -1.21 -12.33 -13.24
CA ALA A 666 -1.34 -12.57 -14.66
C ALA A 666 -0.19 -13.41 -15.24
N LEU A 667 1.05 -13.19 -14.77
CA LEU A 667 2.18 -14.04 -15.11
C LEU A 667 1.98 -15.46 -14.59
N LEU A 668 1.64 -15.64 -13.32
CA LEU A 668 1.35 -16.95 -12.75
C LEU A 668 0.27 -17.67 -13.57
N PHE A 669 -0.84 -16.99 -13.87
CA PHE A 669 -1.95 -17.59 -14.61
C PHE A 669 -1.61 -17.89 -16.07
N GLY A 670 -0.89 -17.00 -16.76
CA GLY A 670 -0.43 -17.23 -18.13
C GLY A 670 0.49 -18.43 -18.25
N PHE A 671 1.42 -18.60 -17.30
CA PHE A 671 2.31 -19.77 -17.23
C PHE A 671 1.53 -21.05 -16.94
N LEU A 672 0.58 -21.01 -16.00
CA LEU A 672 -0.30 -22.15 -15.74
C LEU A 672 -1.15 -22.53 -16.96
N ARG A 673 -1.60 -21.56 -17.75
CA ARG A 673 -2.40 -21.80 -18.96
C ARG A 673 -1.58 -22.35 -20.12
N ALA A 674 -0.34 -21.87 -20.31
CA ALA A 674 0.59 -22.45 -21.26
C ALA A 674 0.97 -23.90 -20.88
N GLY A 675 1.30 -24.12 -19.61
CA GLY A 675 1.57 -25.46 -19.06
C GLY A 675 0.37 -26.40 -19.20
N ALA A 676 -0.85 -25.90 -18.92
CA ALA A 676 -2.09 -26.64 -19.09
C ALA A 676 -2.28 -27.16 -20.51
N GLN A 677 -2.01 -26.35 -21.53
CA GLN A 677 -2.08 -26.82 -22.92
C GLN A 677 -1.09 -27.96 -23.18
N ARG A 678 0.10 -27.92 -22.57
CA ARG A 678 1.09 -29.01 -22.68
C ARG A 678 0.64 -30.28 -21.96
N MET A 679 -0.05 -30.17 -20.82
CA MET A 679 -0.61 -31.32 -20.10
C MET A 679 -1.67 -32.09 -20.90
N GLN A 680 -2.43 -31.41 -21.77
CA GLN A 680 -3.43 -32.05 -22.63
C GLN A 680 -2.80 -32.84 -23.78
N ALA A 681 -1.56 -32.50 -24.14
CA ALA A 681 -0.83 -33.16 -25.22
C ALA A 681 -0.07 -34.41 -24.70
N PRO A 682 0.31 -35.33 -25.60
CA PRO A 682 1.26 -36.39 -25.27
C PRO A 682 2.56 -35.79 -24.67
N PRO A 683 3.10 -36.37 -23.59
CA PRO A 683 2.81 -37.70 -23.05
C PRO A 683 1.76 -37.76 -21.92
N ALA A 684 1.26 -36.63 -21.43
CA ALA A 684 0.42 -36.58 -20.22
C ALA A 684 -1.07 -36.86 -20.50
N LEU A 685 -1.63 -36.34 -21.59
CA LEU A 685 -3.02 -36.58 -22.02
C LEU A 685 -4.07 -36.35 -20.90
N VAL A 686 -3.85 -35.34 -20.05
CA VAL A 686 -4.78 -35.01 -18.97
C VAL A 686 -5.98 -34.24 -19.55
N PRO A 687 -7.24 -34.66 -19.28
CA PRO A 687 -8.43 -33.94 -19.70
C PRO A 687 -8.45 -32.47 -19.26
N ILE A 688 -8.96 -31.59 -20.12
CA ILE A 688 -9.04 -30.15 -19.85
C ILE A 688 -9.86 -29.80 -18.60
N ASP A 689 -10.85 -30.61 -18.27
CA ASP A 689 -11.70 -30.43 -17.08
C ASP A 689 -10.89 -30.57 -15.79
N ILE A 690 -10.00 -31.58 -15.71
CA ILE A 690 -9.12 -31.77 -14.55
C ILE A 690 -8.16 -30.59 -14.43
N ILE A 691 -7.61 -30.13 -15.55
CA ILE A 691 -6.67 -29.00 -15.53
C ILE A 691 -7.36 -27.71 -15.09
N SER A 692 -8.60 -27.48 -15.52
CA SER A 692 -9.44 -26.36 -15.08
C SER A 692 -9.71 -26.42 -13.58
N ILE A 693 -9.96 -27.62 -13.03
CA ILE A 693 -10.10 -27.83 -11.57
C ILE A 693 -8.80 -27.46 -10.84
N VAL A 694 -7.64 -27.90 -11.33
CA VAL A 694 -6.34 -27.56 -10.72
C VAL A 694 -6.11 -26.04 -10.72
N GLN A 695 -6.37 -25.37 -11.85
CA GLN A 695 -6.24 -23.91 -11.96
C GLN A 695 -7.21 -23.18 -11.02
N ALA A 696 -8.47 -23.63 -10.93
CA ALA A 696 -9.46 -23.07 -10.02
C ALA A 696 -9.04 -23.23 -8.55
N LEU A 697 -8.52 -24.41 -8.17
CA LEU A 697 -8.00 -24.66 -6.83
C LEU A 697 -6.81 -23.74 -6.50
N ILE A 698 -5.89 -23.52 -7.46
CA ILE A 698 -4.78 -22.58 -7.28
C ILE A 698 -5.32 -21.18 -7.00
N ILE A 699 -6.24 -20.68 -7.82
CA ILE A 699 -6.85 -19.36 -7.62
C ILE A 699 -7.54 -19.27 -6.27
N ILE A 700 -8.38 -20.25 -5.93
CA ILE A 700 -9.17 -20.25 -4.68
C ILE A 700 -8.23 -20.23 -3.48
N PHE A 701 -7.22 -21.11 -3.43
CA PHE A 701 -6.33 -21.16 -2.28
C PHE A 701 -5.46 -19.92 -2.13
N ILE A 702 -5.01 -19.30 -3.23
CA ILE A 702 -4.24 -18.06 -3.10
C ILE A 702 -5.17 -16.88 -2.71
N ALA A 703 -6.41 -16.85 -3.21
CA ALA A 703 -7.41 -15.85 -2.85
C ALA A 703 -7.94 -16.02 -1.41
N ALA A 704 -7.85 -17.22 -0.84
CA ALA A 704 -8.31 -17.57 0.51
C ALA A 704 -7.14 -17.89 1.46
N PRO A 705 -6.29 -16.90 1.80
CA PRO A 705 -5.11 -17.10 2.64
C PRO A 705 -5.44 -17.67 4.03
N GLU A 706 -6.63 -17.40 4.56
CA GLU A 706 -7.09 -17.92 5.85
C GLU A 706 -7.26 -19.44 5.86
N ILE A 707 -7.67 -20.04 4.73
CA ILE A 707 -7.76 -21.50 4.62
C ILE A 707 -6.36 -22.11 4.75
N ILE A 708 -5.37 -21.51 4.09
CA ILE A 708 -3.98 -21.98 4.15
C ILE A 708 -3.39 -21.77 5.54
N ARG A 709 -3.68 -20.64 6.19
CA ARG A 709 -3.30 -20.42 7.59
C ARG A 709 -3.89 -21.48 8.51
N LEU A 710 -5.15 -21.86 8.32
CA LEU A 710 -5.82 -22.89 9.10
C LEU A 710 -5.18 -24.28 8.87
N VAL A 711 -5.00 -24.68 7.62
CA VAL A 711 -4.43 -25.98 7.24
C VAL A 711 -3.00 -26.15 7.78
N TYR A 712 -2.17 -25.12 7.66
CA TYR A 712 -0.76 -25.16 8.11
C TYR A 712 -0.53 -24.57 9.51
N ARG A 713 -1.59 -24.22 10.25
CA ARG A 713 -1.55 -23.63 11.60
C ARG A 713 -0.62 -22.41 11.72
N ILE A 714 -0.61 -21.54 10.71
CA ILE A 714 0.22 -20.33 10.68
C ILE A 714 -0.52 -19.20 11.41
N ARG A 715 0.12 -18.57 12.40
CA ARG A 715 -0.45 -17.42 13.11
C ARG A 715 -0.64 -16.25 12.14
N ALA A 716 -1.87 -15.70 12.11
CA ALA A 716 -2.14 -14.48 11.37
C ALA A 716 -1.29 -13.32 11.93
N PRO A 717 -0.67 -12.47 11.09
CA PRO A 717 -0.15 -11.19 11.55
C PRO A 717 -1.30 -10.39 12.17
N LYS A 718 -1.08 -9.71 13.31
CA LYS A 718 -2.07 -8.75 13.84
C LYS A 718 -2.30 -7.68 12.76
N GLU A 719 -3.44 -7.75 12.08
CA GLU A 719 -3.76 -6.82 11.00
C GLU A 719 -3.85 -5.39 11.56
N VAL A 720 -2.99 -4.51 11.06
CA VAL A 720 -3.29 -3.08 11.01
C VAL A 720 -4.41 -2.95 9.99
N GLY A 721 -5.59 -2.56 10.45
CA GLY A 721 -6.81 -2.54 9.65
C GLY A 721 -6.71 -1.63 8.43
N GLU A 722 -6.32 -2.19 7.29
CA GLU A 722 -6.87 -1.80 5.99
C GLU A 722 -7.79 -2.92 5.51
N ALA A 723 -8.92 -3.06 6.20
CA ALA A 723 -10.07 -3.69 5.58
C ALA A 723 -10.50 -2.79 4.42
N VAL A 724 -10.05 -3.10 3.21
CA VAL A 724 -10.72 -2.62 1.99
C VAL A 724 -12.06 -3.34 1.98
N PHE A 725 -13.06 -2.70 2.59
CA PHE A 725 -14.45 -3.12 2.46
C PHE A 725 -14.81 -3.02 0.97
N THR A 726 -14.70 -4.13 0.26
CA THR A 726 -15.58 -4.34 -0.89
C THR A 726 -16.98 -4.36 -0.31
N ARG A 727 -17.78 -3.32 -0.60
CA ARG A 727 -19.16 -3.26 -0.13
C ARG A 727 -19.84 -4.54 -0.59
N GLY A 728 -20.39 -5.27 0.38
CA GLY A 728 -21.30 -6.37 0.10
C GLY A 728 -22.42 -5.89 -0.82
N TRP A 729 -22.80 -6.76 -1.73
CA TRP A 729 -23.89 -6.61 -2.68
C TRP A 729 -25.12 -5.96 -2.03
N GLY A 730 -25.53 -4.78 -2.52
CA GLY A 730 -26.86 -4.24 -2.24
C GLY A 730 -27.05 -3.17 -1.16
N ARG A 731 -26.02 -2.41 -0.72
CA ARG A 731 -26.27 -1.20 0.11
C ARG A 731 -25.54 0.05 -0.39
N LEU A 732 -26.33 0.98 -0.93
CA LEU A 732 -25.93 2.35 -1.32
C LEU A 732 -25.83 3.29 -0.12
#